data_AF-A0A2I4DMP0-F1
#
_entry.id   AF-A0A2I4DMP0-F1
#
_cell.length_a   1.000
_cell.length_b   1.000
_cell.length_c   1.000
_cell.angle_alpha   90.00
_cell.angle_beta   90.00
_cell.angle_gamma   90.00
#
_symmetry.space_group_name_H-M   'P 1'
#
loop_
_entity.id
_entity.type
_entity.pdbx_description
1 polymer ?
#
loop_
_entity_poly.entity_id
_entity_poly.type
_entity_poly.pdbx_seq_one_letter_code
_entity_poly.pdbx_strand_id
1 'polypeptide(L)'
;MEFGIFGWWLMLAALFQLSAIHACLREEREALLRLKDSVNSPYDLFTSWNSSQEGRDCCDWKRVVCDNTTGLVIELHLDHLITVITLNASLFIPFQELNYLDLSYNAISGWAPNEGVQRLSGLSKIEVLYLDVNSINESFLSSLGQFLSLKKLFFRANHLDLPINIPISELGRLKNLQELYLDNSYIDKSFLSKVGVMTSLNVLKISNCRLNGSLPIVQGLCELMNLRELDLSHNNFEGILPSCLANMTQLRIFDISSNRFNGSIDLSPLPCLKSLEYLDLSHNYFNPIKFSSFLNLSKLEVIFSDGNTLVDETLSQRWIPSFQLKAFSCSSCFSTKSSRIITRFLHYQFDLQELHLPHNNLVGQFPTWLLENNTRLEVLNLRNNSFTGTLQLPSHHMPNLSLLDISFNHIQGPIPTNFGLIFPNLEVLNISKNDFEGVIPFSFGNLASLTFLDMSSNNFSGTIPENLTMGCSSLFYLRLSKNHLSGQLFPANSNLTALKSLYLDNNHFSGEISHSLSNLTNLEVINFSNNNLLGMLPRWMGNLMSLVDIAITKNQLEGPIPVELCNLQYLSFLDLSHNNLSGFIPSCSNWSLIKHVHLNKNRLTGSITSAFKGCSFLVTLNLRDNYLTGNIPNWIGNLSSLSILLLKANYFQGKIPFQICLLEQLSLLDLSDNSFSGQIPHCLSNIPFEPTYTKSKVLGLGIISFSSFNMSSILQSAMIMNKHSMYVFNDPYYILPSVEVLQEVEFSTKNRILSYKGDILNYMSGIDLSCNKLEGEIPPELGDLSSIHALNLSFNNLTGSIPTSFSKLNQIESLDLSNNNLDGIIPPQLIELNSLAVFNVAHNNFWGTTPERKAQFGTFDESSYEGNPLLCGLPLHKACTKIQPPSNIPTDDKGDEACGFMDLEVFYVSFAVSYMTMLLGIVAILYINPHWRRAWFNFVELCISTCYYIVGINTRKLSSFRIV
;
A
#
# COMPACT_ATOMS: atom_id res chain seq x y z
N MET A 1 -88.71 -19.27 -19.61
CA MET A 1 -87.56 -18.95 -20.48
C MET A 1 -86.86 -17.68 -19.97
N GLU A 2 -86.64 -17.57 -18.65
CA GLU A 2 -86.09 -16.34 -18.02
C GLU A 2 -84.96 -16.60 -17.01
N PHE A 3 -84.62 -17.87 -16.71
CA PHE A 3 -83.50 -18.20 -15.81
C PHE A 3 -82.15 -18.38 -16.52
N GLY A 4 -82.14 -18.49 -17.86
CA GLY A 4 -80.91 -18.71 -18.65
C GLY A 4 -80.11 -17.44 -18.94
N ILE A 5 -80.75 -16.26 -18.92
CA ILE A 5 -80.09 -14.99 -19.26
C ILE A 5 -79.36 -14.41 -18.04
N PHE A 6 -79.90 -14.61 -16.82
CA PHE A 6 -79.26 -14.13 -15.59
C PHE A 6 -77.98 -14.92 -15.24
N GLY A 7 -77.96 -16.22 -15.52
CA GLY A 7 -76.76 -17.06 -15.35
C GLY A 7 -75.63 -16.70 -16.32
N TRP A 8 -75.95 -16.31 -17.55
CA TRP A 8 -74.96 -15.84 -18.53
C TRP A 8 -74.36 -14.48 -18.15
N TRP A 9 -75.17 -13.56 -17.59
CA TRP A 9 -74.65 -12.29 -17.07
C TRP A 9 -73.80 -12.46 -15.81
N LEU A 10 -74.14 -13.39 -14.92
CA LEU A 10 -73.29 -13.74 -13.76
C LEU A 10 -72.00 -14.44 -14.15
N MET A 11 -72.02 -15.28 -15.18
CA MET A 11 -70.82 -15.94 -15.69
C MET A 11 -69.93 -14.98 -16.50
N LEU A 12 -70.51 -14.04 -17.27
CA LEU A 12 -69.77 -12.93 -17.89
C LEU A 12 -69.24 -11.95 -16.84
N ALA A 13 -69.99 -11.62 -15.79
CA ALA A 13 -69.50 -10.79 -14.69
C ALA A 13 -68.41 -11.50 -13.86
N ALA A 14 -68.52 -12.82 -13.65
CA ALA A 14 -67.50 -13.63 -13.02
C ALA A 14 -66.26 -13.80 -13.91
N LEU A 15 -66.42 -13.92 -15.22
CA LEU A 15 -65.31 -13.92 -16.19
C LEU A 15 -64.66 -12.53 -16.33
N PHE A 16 -65.43 -11.44 -16.19
CA PHE A 16 -64.90 -10.06 -16.10
C PHE A 16 -64.20 -9.79 -14.76
N GLN A 17 -64.64 -10.40 -13.65
CA GLN A 17 -63.94 -10.34 -12.36
C GLN A 17 -62.71 -11.28 -12.29
N LEU A 18 -62.71 -12.38 -13.04
CA LEU A 18 -61.55 -13.28 -13.19
C LEU A 18 -60.54 -12.82 -14.28
N SER A 19 -60.87 -11.74 -15.00
CA SER A 19 -59.98 -11.04 -15.94
C SER A 19 -59.69 -9.61 -15.49
N ALA A 20 -59.57 -9.38 -14.18
CA ALA A 20 -58.73 -8.30 -13.68
C ALA A 20 -57.28 -8.61 -14.07
N ILE A 21 -56.96 -8.30 -15.32
CA ILE A 21 -55.60 -8.30 -15.84
C ILE A 21 -54.82 -7.38 -14.91
N HIS A 22 -53.83 -7.94 -14.22
CA HIS A 22 -52.85 -7.20 -13.44
C HIS A 22 -52.11 -6.32 -14.43
N ALA A 23 -52.60 -5.12 -14.65
CA ALA A 23 -52.05 -4.18 -15.60
C ALA A 23 -52.09 -2.80 -14.95
N CYS A 24 -50.90 -2.22 -14.83
CA CYS A 24 -50.65 -0.86 -14.43
C CYS A 24 -51.64 0.14 -15.04
N LEU A 25 -52.09 1.09 -14.22
CA LEU A 25 -53.05 2.11 -14.61
C LEU A 25 -52.52 2.89 -15.83
N ARG A 26 -53.38 3.15 -16.83
CA ARG A 26 -52.95 3.78 -18.09
C ARG A 26 -52.27 5.14 -17.85
N GLU A 27 -52.75 5.89 -16.87
CA GLU A 27 -52.21 7.22 -16.51
C GLU A 27 -50.82 7.12 -15.87
N GLU A 28 -50.58 6.13 -15.00
CA GLU A 28 -49.26 5.85 -14.42
C GLU A 28 -48.26 5.38 -15.48
N ARG A 29 -48.70 4.49 -16.39
CA ARG A 29 -47.88 4.04 -17.53
C ARG A 29 -47.49 5.18 -18.45
N GLU A 30 -48.43 6.06 -18.81
CA GLU A 30 -48.14 7.25 -19.62
C GLU A 30 -47.19 8.22 -18.87
N ALA A 31 -47.33 8.35 -17.55
CA ALA A 31 -46.45 9.17 -16.73
C ALA A 31 -45.02 8.62 -16.67
N LEU A 32 -44.84 7.30 -16.55
CA LEU A 32 -43.53 6.65 -16.60
C LEU A 32 -42.85 6.86 -17.97
N LEU A 33 -43.59 6.76 -19.07
CA LEU A 33 -43.02 7.05 -20.40
C LEU A 33 -42.58 8.52 -20.53
N ARG A 34 -43.34 9.47 -19.97
CA ARG A 34 -42.92 10.88 -19.92
C ARG A 34 -41.69 11.09 -19.02
N LEU A 35 -41.59 10.36 -17.90
CA LEU A 35 -40.40 10.37 -17.05
C LEU A 35 -39.18 9.88 -17.83
N LYS A 36 -39.31 8.77 -18.57
CA LYS A 36 -38.25 8.26 -19.46
C LYS A 36 -37.81 9.31 -20.47
N ASP A 37 -38.76 9.95 -21.16
CA ASP A 37 -38.47 10.97 -22.17
C ASP A 37 -37.81 12.23 -21.56
N SER A 38 -38.07 12.52 -20.28
CA SER A 38 -37.49 13.66 -19.57
C SER A 38 -36.05 13.44 -19.10
N VAL A 39 -35.54 12.21 -19.14
CA VAL A 39 -34.22 11.82 -18.63
C VAL A 39 -33.30 11.49 -19.80
N ASN A 40 -32.19 12.23 -19.93
CA ASN A 40 -31.21 12.03 -21.00
C ASN A 40 -30.09 11.06 -20.58
N SER A 41 -30.43 9.79 -20.30
CA SER A 41 -29.46 8.82 -19.78
C SER A 41 -28.47 8.35 -20.87
N PRO A 42 -27.13 8.47 -20.65
CA PRO A 42 -26.13 7.95 -21.58
C PRO A 42 -26.05 6.41 -21.59
N TYR A 43 -26.68 5.75 -20.61
CA TYR A 43 -26.79 4.31 -20.50
C TYR A 43 -28.24 3.86 -20.79
N ASP A 44 -28.41 2.77 -21.53
CA ASP A 44 -29.73 2.22 -21.89
C ASP A 44 -30.40 1.51 -20.68
N LEU A 45 -30.68 2.28 -19.62
CA LEU A 45 -31.20 1.80 -18.32
C LEU A 45 -32.71 1.54 -18.34
N PHE A 46 -33.42 2.08 -19.34
CA PHE A 46 -34.88 1.97 -19.49
C PHE A 46 -35.30 1.07 -20.66
N THR A 47 -34.45 0.10 -21.02
CA THR A 47 -34.72 -0.88 -22.10
C THR A 47 -36.07 -1.58 -21.97
N SER A 48 -36.52 -1.88 -20.74
CA SER A 48 -37.81 -2.53 -20.51
C SER A 48 -39.02 -1.60 -20.65
N TRP A 49 -38.82 -0.28 -20.64
CA TRP A 49 -39.91 0.70 -20.71
C TRP A 49 -40.26 0.95 -22.18
N ASN A 50 -41.04 0.06 -22.79
CA ASN A 50 -41.37 0.10 -24.22
C ASN A 50 -42.84 0.48 -24.50
N SER A 51 -43.07 1.04 -25.69
CA SER A 51 -44.40 1.45 -26.17
C SER A 51 -45.07 0.38 -27.05
N SER A 52 -44.34 -0.66 -27.45
CA SER A 52 -44.78 -1.73 -28.35
C SER A 52 -45.68 -2.77 -27.64
N GLN A 53 -46.64 -3.33 -28.37
CA GLN A 53 -47.81 -4.08 -27.88
C GLN A 53 -47.55 -5.38 -27.08
N GLU A 54 -46.28 -5.76 -26.83
CA GLU A 54 -45.91 -6.95 -26.03
C GLU A 54 -45.60 -6.65 -24.55
N GLY A 55 -45.59 -5.38 -24.11
CA GLY A 55 -45.44 -4.98 -22.69
C GLY A 55 -46.67 -4.24 -22.17
N ARG A 56 -47.77 -4.96 -21.88
CA ARG A 56 -49.03 -4.33 -21.41
C ARG A 56 -48.96 -3.81 -19.98
N ASP A 57 -48.14 -4.42 -19.12
CA ASP A 57 -48.06 -4.06 -17.72
C ASP A 57 -46.76 -3.30 -17.41
N CYS A 58 -46.89 -2.09 -16.86
CA CYS A 58 -45.73 -1.31 -16.41
C CYS A 58 -45.11 -1.88 -15.13
N CYS A 59 -45.83 -2.75 -14.41
CA CYS A 59 -45.34 -3.42 -13.20
C CYS A 59 -44.25 -4.46 -13.48
N ASP A 60 -44.14 -4.93 -14.73
CA ASP A 60 -43.04 -5.78 -15.19
C ASP A 60 -41.78 -5.00 -15.56
N TRP A 61 -41.85 -3.66 -15.56
CA TRP A 61 -40.72 -2.84 -15.94
C TRP A 61 -39.67 -2.84 -14.82
N LYS A 62 -38.41 -3.06 -15.19
CA LYS A 62 -37.30 -2.84 -14.27
C LYS A 62 -37.44 -1.45 -13.66
N ARG A 63 -37.21 -1.34 -12.35
CA ARG A 63 -37.24 -0.10 -11.56
C ARG A 63 -38.65 0.42 -11.18
N VAL A 64 -39.71 -0.33 -11.50
CA VAL A 64 -41.08 -0.03 -11.08
C VAL A 64 -41.58 -1.19 -10.21
N VAL A 65 -42.19 -0.88 -9.06
CA VAL A 65 -42.86 -1.87 -8.22
C VAL A 65 -44.31 -1.43 -8.00
N CYS A 66 -45.23 -2.33 -8.24
CA CYS A 66 -46.65 -2.10 -8.04
C CYS A 66 -47.20 -2.89 -6.84
N ASP A 67 -48.32 -2.42 -6.31
CA ASP A 67 -49.08 -3.16 -5.31
C ASP A 67 -49.73 -4.40 -5.94
N ASN A 68 -49.48 -5.57 -5.34
CA ASN A 68 -49.92 -6.87 -5.88
C ASN A 68 -51.45 -7.04 -5.91
N THR A 69 -52.22 -6.17 -5.24
CA THR A 69 -53.69 -6.25 -5.18
C THR A 69 -54.38 -5.24 -6.07
N THR A 70 -53.81 -4.03 -6.21
CA THR A 70 -54.41 -2.91 -6.95
C THR A 70 -53.76 -2.66 -8.31
N GLY A 71 -52.52 -3.13 -8.52
CA GLY A 71 -51.74 -2.87 -9.74
C GLY A 71 -51.23 -1.43 -9.87
N LEU A 72 -51.34 -0.62 -8.81
CA LEU A 72 -50.86 0.77 -8.78
C LEU A 72 -49.38 0.84 -8.41
N VAL A 73 -48.65 1.82 -8.96
CA VAL A 73 -47.22 2.01 -8.68
C VAL A 73 -47.00 2.52 -7.25
N ILE A 74 -46.21 1.77 -6.47
CA ILE A 74 -45.91 2.08 -5.07
C ILE A 74 -44.43 2.39 -4.82
N GLU A 75 -43.50 1.82 -5.62
CA GLU A 75 -42.07 2.13 -5.53
C GLU A 75 -41.49 2.48 -6.90
N LEU A 76 -40.62 3.48 -6.93
CA LEU A 76 -39.96 3.94 -8.15
C LEU A 76 -38.47 4.16 -7.94
N HIS A 77 -37.64 3.49 -8.75
CA HIS A 77 -36.18 3.51 -8.65
C HIS A 77 -35.53 4.27 -9.81
N LEU A 78 -35.29 5.56 -9.62
CA LEU A 78 -34.69 6.45 -10.62
C LEU A 78 -33.23 6.76 -10.32
N ASP A 79 -32.47 5.85 -9.73
CA ASP A 79 -31.05 6.06 -9.42
C ASP A 79 -30.10 5.87 -10.63
N HIS A 80 -28.92 6.50 -10.58
CA HIS A 80 -27.84 6.38 -11.57
C HIS A 80 -28.19 6.80 -13.01
N LEU A 81 -29.10 7.76 -13.19
CA LEU A 81 -29.54 8.24 -14.50
C LEU A 81 -28.61 9.27 -15.14
N ILE A 82 -27.72 9.88 -14.34
CA ILE A 82 -26.60 10.76 -14.73
C ILE A 82 -26.98 11.73 -15.87
N THR A 83 -27.66 12.85 -15.56
CA THR A 83 -27.72 14.11 -16.37
C THR A 83 -28.75 15.15 -15.89
N VAL A 84 -29.62 14.86 -14.92
CA VAL A 84 -30.76 15.75 -14.59
C VAL A 84 -30.35 16.83 -13.58
N ILE A 85 -30.05 18.05 -14.06
CA ILE A 85 -29.73 19.19 -13.18
C ILE A 85 -30.97 19.66 -12.41
N THR A 86 -32.17 19.62 -13.02
CA THR A 86 -33.43 20.00 -12.36
C THR A 86 -34.55 19.03 -12.70
N LEU A 87 -35.31 18.58 -11.69
CA LEU A 87 -36.38 17.61 -11.83
C LEU A 87 -37.75 18.30 -11.99
N ASN A 88 -38.64 17.76 -12.82
CA ASN A 88 -40.01 18.25 -12.94
C ASN A 88 -40.95 17.50 -11.99
N ALA A 89 -41.38 18.15 -10.90
CA ALA A 89 -42.27 17.54 -9.91
C ALA A 89 -43.62 17.09 -10.48
N SER A 90 -44.10 17.73 -11.55
CA SER A 90 -45.42 17.44 -12.13
C SER A 90 -45.49 16.03 -12.75
N LEU A 91 -44.35 15.45 -13.12
CA LEU A 91 -44.26 14.10 -13.66
C LEU A 91 -44.61 13.02 -12.64
N PHE A 92 -44.55 13.34 -11.34
CA PHE A 92 -44.83 12.39 -10.27
C PHE A 92 -46.31 12.40 -9.82
N ILE A 93 -47.08 13.44 -10.16
CA ILE A 93 -48.48 13.61 -9.70
C ILE A 93 -49.38 12.37 -9.95
N PRO A 94 -49.25 11.64 -11.07
CA PRO A 94 -50.08 10.46 -11.33
C PRO A 94 -49.88 9.31 -10.35
N PHE A 95 -48.73 9.23 -9.64
CA PHE A 95 -48.41 8.14 -8.72
C PHE A 95 -48.89 8.44 -7.30
N GLN A 96 -50.20 8.46 -7.09
CA GLN A 96 -50.80 8.84 -5.79
C GLN A 96 -50.53 7.84 -4.66
N GLU A 97 -50.25 6.58 -5.02
CA GLU A 97 -49.93 5.49 -4.09
C GLU A 97 -48.44 5.34 -3.81
N LEU A 98 -47.59 6.19 -4.42
CA LEU A 98 -46.15 6.11 -4.29
C LEU A 98 -45.71 6.32 -2.83
N ASN A 99 -45.07 5.30 -2.26
CA ASN A 99 -44.55 5.31 -0.89
C ASN A 99 -43.01 5.29 -0.84
N TYR A 100 -42.35 4.89 -1.91
CA TYR A 100 -40.90 4.82 -2.03
C TYR A 100 -40.43 5.51 -3.31
N LEU A 101 -39.48 6.41 -3.18
CA LEU A 101 -38.87 7.09 -4.32
C LEU A 101 -37.34 7.16 -4.15
N ASP A 102 -36.62 6.62 -5.13
CA ASP A 102 -35.16 6.70 -5.17
C ASP A 102 -34.69 7.59 -6.31
N LEU A 103 -34.01 8.68 -5.96
CA LEU A 103 -33.44 9.66 -6.87
C LEU A 103 -31.91 9.76 -6.68
N SER A 104 -31.26 8.75 -6.11
CA SER A 104 -29.83 8.80 -5.81
C SER A 104 -28.93 8.78 -7.06
N TYR A 105 -27.70 9.30 -6.97
CA TYR A 105 -26.71 9.26 -8.06
C TYR A 105 -27.15 9.95 -9.38
N ASN A 106 -27.84 11.09 -9.32
CA ASN A 106 -28.41 11.77 -10.49
C ASN A 106 -27.91 13.19 -10.79
N ALA A 107 -27.05 13.76 -9.92
CA ALA A 107 -26.60 15.15 -9.98
C ALA A 107 -27.76 16.19 -9.92
N ILE A 108 -28.87 15.86 -9.26
CA ILE A 108 -30.03 16.74 -9.10
C ILE A 108 -29.66 17.95 -8.25
N SER A 109 -29.91 19.16 -8.76
CA SER A 109 -29.68 20.41 -8.04
C SER A 109 -30.94 21.04 -7.44
N GLY A 110 -32.11 20.81 -8.04
CA GLY A 110 -33.37 21.37 -7.55
C GLY A 110 -34.57 21.02 -8.43
N TRP A 111 -35.71 21.66 -8.16
CA TRP A 111 -36.92 21.54 -8.98
C TRP A 111 -36.87 22.51 -10.17
N ALA A 112 -37.49 22.12 -11.30
CA ALA A 112 -37.68 23.00 -12.44
C ALA A 112 -38.53 24.25 -12.07
N PRO A 113 -38.22 25.45 -12.60
CA PRO A 113 -38.92 26.70 -12.27
C PRO A 113 -40.43 26.63 -12.59
N ASN A 114 -41.27 27.21 -11.73
CA ASN A 114 -42.73 27.37 -11.90
C ASN A 114 -43.59 26.08 -11.95
N GLU A 115 -43.02 24.89 -11.79
CA GLU A 115 -43.76 23.61 -11.90
C GLU A 115 -43.65 22.67 -10.67
N GLY A 116 -42.89 23.07 -9.63
CA GLY A 116 -42.43 22.18 -8.55
C GLY A 116 -43.29 22.08 -7.29
N VAL A 117 -43.14 23.05 -6.38
CA VAL A 117 -43.37 22.82 -4.94
C VAL A 117 -44.83 22.73 -4.51
N GLN A 118 -45.74 23.52 -5.10
CA GLN A 118 -47.16 23.54 -4.70
C GLN A 118 -47.93 22.27 -5.09
N ARG A 119 -47.42 21.48 -6.03
CA ARG A 119 -48.10 20.28 -6.55
C ARG A 119 -47.61 18.98 -5.90
N LEU A 120 -46.51 19.03 -5.12
CA LEU A 120 -45.96 17.90 -4.38
C LEU A 120 -46.85 17.46 -3.21
N SER A 121 -47.78 18.30 -2.73
CA SER A 121 -48.75 17.93 -1.69
C SER A 121 -49.68 16.78 -2.12
N GLY A 122 -49.79 16.51 -3.43
CA GLY A 122 -50.54 15.35 -3.95
C GLY A 122 -49.88 14.00 -3.63
N LEU A 123 -48.56 13.97 -3.41
CA LEU A 123 -47.78 12.77 -3.08
C LEU A 123 -47.80 12.52 -1.57
N SER A 124 -49.00 12.33 -1.04
CA SER A 124 -49.23 12.24 0.41
C SER A 124 -48.79 10.92 1.04
N LYS A 125 -48.37 9.92 0.25
CA LYS A 125 -48.03 8.57 0.73
C LYS A 125 -46.54 8.25 0.78
N ILE A 126 -45.67 9.16 0.32
CA ILE A 126 -44.22 8.95 0.34
C ILE A 126 -43.74 8.78 1.79
N GLU A 127 -43.22 7.59 2.10
CA GLU A 127 -42.65 7.23 3.39
C GLU A 127 -41.11 7.18 3.34
N VAL A 128 -40.53 6.83 2.18
CA VAL A 128 -39.08 6.66 2.00
C VAL A 128 -38.61 7.46 0.79
N LEU A 129 -37.61 8.32 0.99
CA LEU A 129 -37.02 9.14 -0.06
C LEU A 129 -35.49 9.03 -0.04
N TYR A 130 -34.91 8.55 -1.15
CA TYR A 130 -33.46 8.55 -1.37
C TYR A 130 -33.03 9.69 -2.27
N LEU A 131 -32.07 10.48 -1.77
CA LEU A 131 -31.47 11.63 -2.44
C LEU A 131 -29.94 11.58 -2.41
N ASP A 132 -29.36 10.44 -2.01
CA ASP A 132 -27.92 10.25 -1.86
C ASP A 132 -27.16 10.61 -3.15
N VAL A 133 -25.97 11.21 -3.03
CA VAL A 133 -25.06 11.52 -4.15
C VAL A 133 -25.74 12.39 -5.24
N ASN A 134 -26.18 13.58 -4.83
CA ASN A 134 -26.72 14.62 -5.74
C ASN A 134 -26.09 16.00 -5.45
N SER A 135 -26.62 17.06 -6.04
CA SER A 135 -26.17 18.45 -5.86
C SER A 135 -27.30 19.35 -5.31
N ILE A 136 -28.15 18.81 -4.44
CA ILE A 136 -29.47 19.35 -4.07
C ILE A 136 -29.40 20.63 -3.22
N ASN A 137 -29.94 21.73 -3.74
CA ASN A 137 -29.91 23.03 -3.06
C ASN A 137 -30.95 23.16 -1.90
N GLU A 138 -30.82 24.24 -1.12
CA GLU A 138 -31.69 24.52 0.03
C GLU A 138 -33.19 24.68 -0.33
N SER A 139 -33.50 25.17 -1.54
CA SER A 139 -34.88 25.35 -1.99
C SER A 139 -35.59 24.01 -2.17
N PHE A 140 -34.87 23.00 -2.65
CA PHE A 140 -35.38 21.63 -2.76
C PHE A 140 -35.61 21.03 -1.38
N LEU A 141 -34.66 21.15 -0.45
CA LEU A 141 -34.85 20.67 0.93
C LEU A 141 -36.05 21.34 1.61
N SER A 142 -36.27 22.64 1.37
CA SER A 142 -37.40 23.38 1.95
C SER A 142 -38.74 22.84 1.44
N SER A 143 -38.79 22.38 0.19
CA SER A 143 -40.00 21.78 -0.39
C SER A 143 -40.37 20.43 0.23
N LEU A 144 -39.40 19.72 0.86
CA LEU A 144 -39.66 18.41 1.47
C LEU A 144 -40.63 18.48 2.65
N GLY A 145 -40.82 19.66 3.24
CA GLY A 145 -41.83 19.88 4.29
C GLY A 145 -43.27 19.57 3.87
N GLN A 146 -43.54 19.35 2.57
CA GLN A 146 -44.84 18.93 2.05
C GLN A 146 -45.11 17.42 2.18
N PHE A 147 -44.08 16.58 2.32
CA PHE A 147 -44.22 15.12 2.40
C PHE A 147 -44.55 14.67 3.83
N LEU A 148 -45.75 14.98 4.32
CA LEU A 148 -46.13 14.77 5.73
C LEU A 148 -46.09 13.30 6.21
N SER A 149 -46.13 12.34 5.29
CA SER A 149 -46.01 10.90 5.58
C SER A 149 -44.58 10.38 5.61
N LEU A 150 -43.59 11.22 5.30
CA LEU A 150 -42.19 10.81 5.20
C LEU A 150 -41.68 10.29 6.54
N LYS A 151 -41.14 9.08 6.51
CA LYS A 151 -40.55 8.37 7.66
C LYS A 151 -39.04 8.29 7.57
N LYS A 152 -38.49 8.16 6.36
CA LYS A 152 -37.04 8.01 6.13
C LYS A 152 -36.56 8.95 5.02
N LEU A 153 -35.51 9.70 5.33
CA LEU A 153 -34.86 10.61 4.38
C LEU A 153 -33.36 10.31 4.30
N PHE A 154 -32.90 9.91 3.12
CA PHE A 154 -31.49 9.68 2.82
C PHE A 154 -30.94 10.81 1.96
N PHE A 155 -29.96 11.56 2.47
CA PHE A 155 -29.40 12.77 1.86
C PHE A 155 -27.86 12.77 1.90
N ARG A 156 -27.23 11.60 1.82
CA ARG A 156 -25.78 11.48 1.97
C ARG A 156 -25.03 12.05 0.78
N ALA A 157 -23.78 12.46 0.98
CA ALA A 157 -22.85 12.86 -0.08
C ALA A 157 -23.40 13.96 -1.01
N ASN A 158 -24.19 14.88 -0.46
CA ASN A 158 -24.70 16.08 -1.14
C ASN A 158 -23.91 17.33 -0.69
N HIS A 159 -23.58 18.24 -1.61
CA HIS A 159 -22.92 19.53 -1.34
C HIS A 159 -21.62 19.43 -0.52
N LEU A 160 -20.53 19.03 -1.19
CA LEU A 160 -19.21 18.85 -0.56
C LEU A 160 -18.37 20.15 -0.48
N ASP A 161 -18.74 21.20 -1.21
CA ASP A 161 -17.92 22.41 -1.34
C ASP A 161 -18.34 23.55 -0.39
N LEU A 162 -19.64 23.68 -0.11
CA LEU A 162 -20.20 24.75 0.73
C LEU A 162 -21.17 24.19 1.79
N PRO A 163 -21.25 24.82 2.98
CA PRO A 163 -22.15 24.36 4.02
C PRO A 163 -23.61 24.56 3.60
N ILE A 164 -24.42 23.50 3.71
CA ILE A 164 -25.85 23.55 3.45
C ILE A 164 -26.62 23.84 4.75
N ASN A 165 -27.53 24.82 4.70
CA ASN A 165 -28.43 25.09 5.81
C ASN A 165 -29.67 24.20 5.69
N ILE A 166 -29.74 23.17 6.53
CA ILE A 166 -30.91 22.29 6.59
C ILE A 166 -32.13 23.10 7.09
N PRO A 167 -33.27 23.10 6.36
CA PRO A 167 -34.44 23.92 6.70
C PRO A 167 -35.25 23.30 7.84
N ILE A 168 -34.74 23.47 9.06
CA ILE A 168 -35.27 22.86 10.29
C ILE A 168 -36.74 23.20 10.56
N SER A 169 -37.20 24.41 10.21
CA SER A 169 -38.60 24.80 10.39
C SER A 169 -39.57 24.02 9.50
N GLU A 170 -39.13 23.65 8.30
CA GLU A 170 -39.93 22.90 7.33
C GLU A 170 -39.85 21.40 7.61
N LEU A 171 -38.65 20.84 7.81
CA LEU A 171 -38.48 19.43 8.17
C LEU A 171 -39.06 19.11 9.55
N GLY A 172 -39.04 20.06 10.49
CA GLY A 172 -39.67 19.93 11.81
C GLY A 172 -41.20 19.79 11.79
N ARG A 173 -41.86 20.06 10.64
CA ARG A 173 -43.30 19.76 10.44
C ARG A 173 -43.56 18.28 10.18
N LEU A 174 -42.54 17.52 9.74
CA LEU A 174 -42.65 16.10 9.40
C LEU A 174 -42.69 15.25 10.68
N LYS A 175 -43.85 15.19 11.33
CA LYS A 175 -44.02 14.47 12.61
C LYS A 175 -43.87 12.95 12.52
N ASN A 176 -43.86 12.41 11.30
CA ASN A 176 -43.63 10.99 11.03
C ASN A 176 -42.16 10.66 10.72
N LEU A 177 -41.30 11.68 10.54
CA LEU A 177 -39.91 11.47 10.16
C LEU A 177 -39.14 10.84 11.32
N GLN A 178 -38.68 9.61 11.10
CA GLN A 178 -38.01 8.78 12.10
C GLN A 178 -36.51 8.67 11.81
N GLU A 179 -36.13 8.54 10.54
CA GLU A 179 -34.73 8.34 10.16
C GLU A 179 -34.25 9.46 9.23
N LEU A 180 -33.14 10.08 9.62
CA LEU A 180 -32.49 11.15 8.86
C LEU A 180 -31.00 10.84 8.68
N TYR A 181 -30.59 10.69 7.43
CA TYR A 181 -29.20 10.41 7.06
C TYR A 181 -28.63 11.56 6.24
N LEU A 182 -27.60 12.22 6.74
CA LEU A 182 -26.94 13.36 6.12
C LEU A 182 -25.42 13.12 5.94
N ASP A 183 -24.96 11.87 6.04
CA ASP A 183 -23.55 11.51 6.04
C ASP A 183 -22.80 12.04 4.82
N ASN A 184 -21.54 12.44 4.98
CA ASN A 184 -20.70 12.99 3.90
C ASN A 184 -21.27 14.27 3.25
N SER A 185 -22.08 15.07 3.95
CA SER A 185 -22.55 16.37 3.46
C SER A 185 -21.96 17.50 4.27
N TYR A 186 -21.54 18.61 3.64
CA TYR A 186 -21.06 19.75 4.41
C TYR A 186 -22.27 20.47 5.05
N ILE A 187 -22.53 20.25 6.34
CA ILE A 187 -23.70 20.80 7.05
C ILE A 187 -23.33 22.07 7.82
N ASP A 188 -24.25 23.04 7.87
CA ASP A 188 -24.10 24.22 8.73
C ASP A 188 -23.98 23.83 10.23
N LYS A 189 -22.97 24.38 10.90
CA LYS A 189 -22.65 24.06 12.31
C LYS A 189 -23.79 24.34 13.29
N SER A 190 -24.76 25.19 12.95
CA SER A 190 -25.89 25.48 13.84
C SER A 190 -26.96 24.39 13.85
N PHE A 191 -26.89 23.39 12.96
CA PHE A 191 -27.88 22.33 12.82
C PHE A 191 -28.20 21.63 14.16
N LEU A 192 -27.19 21.10 14.84
CA LEU A 192 -27.38 20.36 16.10
C LEU A 192 -27.99 21.21 17.22
N SER A 193 -27.79 22.53 17.21
CA SER A 193 -28.38 23.43 18.21
C SER A 193 -29.89 23.69 18.01
N LYS A 194 -30.41 23.37 16.82
CA LYS A 194 -31.78 23.69 16.40
C LYS A 194 -32.64 22.45 16.09
N VAL A 195 -32.01 21.27 15.90
CA VAL A 195 -32.68 20.03 15.46
C VAL A 195 -33.79 19.53 16.40
N GLY A 196 -33.86 20.03 17.63
CA GLY A 196 -34.75 19.56 18.68
C GLY A 196 -36.25 19.64 18.38
N VAL A 197 -36.66 20.40 17.36
CA VAL A 197 -38.06 20.39 16.85
C VAL A 197 -38.46 19.05 16.19
N MET A 198 -37.48 18.22 15.79
CA MET A 198 -37.64 16.94 15.09
C MET A 198 -37.72 15.74 16.07
N THR A 199 -38.50 15.89 17.15
CA THR A 199 -38.62 14.90 18.26
C THR A 199 -39.09 13.48 17.87
N SER A 200 -39.61 13.29 16.65
CA SER A 200 -39.99 11.98 16.10
C SER A 200 -38.80 11.12 15.67
N LEU A 201 -37.61 11.72 15.53
CA LEU A 201 -36.40 11.02 15.10
C LEU A 201 -36.01 9.92 16.09
N ASN A 202 -35.74 8.73 15.54
CA ASN A 202 -35.11 7.61 16.22
C ASN A 202 -33.73 7.25 15.63
N VAL A 203 -33.41 7.70 14.41
CA VAL A 203 -32.10 7.57 13.78
C VAL A 203 -31.65 8.93 13.25
N LEU A 204 -30.45 9.34 13.64
CA LEU A 204 -29.77 10.53 13.10
C LEU A 204 -28.33 10.17 12.76
N LYS A 205 -27.98 10.21 11.47
CA LYS A 205 -26.61 10.00 10.99
C LYS A 205 -26.07 11.25 10.31
N ILE A 206 -24.99 11.80 10.86
CA ILE A 206 -24.31 13.01 10.38
C ILE A 206 -22.79 12.81 10.37
N SER A 207 -22.35 11.63 9.94
CA SER A 207 -20.94 11.29 9.81
C SER A 207 -20.27 12.12 8.73
N ASN A 208 -18.99 12.48 8.92
CA ASN A 208 -18.18 13.20 7.91
C ASN A 208 -18.85 14.46 7.35
N CYS A 209 -19.44 15.27 8.23
CA CYS A 209 -20.19 16.47 7.84
C CYS A 209 -19.42 17.78 8.01
N ARG A 210 -18.12 17.70 8.32
CA ARG A 210 -17.22 18.82 8.64
C ARG A 210 -17.69 19.69 9.82
N LEU A 211 -18.54 19.14 10.69
CA LEU A 211 -19.04 19.83 11.88
C LEU A 211 -17.92 20.00 12.91
N ASN A 212 -17.97 21.08 13.69
CA ASN A 212 -16.96 21.40 14.70
C ASN A 212 -17.55 22.09 15.94
N GLY A 213 -16.72 22.28 16.96
CA GLY A 213 -17.11 22.86 18.26
C GLY A 213 -17.70 21.81 19.21
N SER A 214 -18.24 22.27 20.34
CA SER A 214 -18.85 21.38 21.34
C SER A 214 -20.30 21.06 21.05
N LEU A 215 -20.74 19.87 21.46
CA LEU A 215 -22.14 19.47 21.36
C LEU A 215 -23.04 20.39 22.21
N PRO A 216 -24.29 20.65 21.76
CA PRO A 216 -25.26 21.45 22.52
C PRO A 216 -25.55 20.85 23.91
N ILE A 217 -25.69 21.72 24.92
CA ILE A 217 -25.84 21.31 26.33
C ILE A 217 -27.30 21.30 26.80
N VAL A 218 -28.17 22.15 26.24
CA VAL A 218 -29.55 22.36 26.75
C VAL A 218 -30.63 22.16 25.67
N GLN A 219 -30.43 22.69 24.47
CA GLN A 219 -31.43 22.70 23.38
C GLN A 219 -30.90 21.96 22.14
N GLY A 220 -31.79 21.63 21.20
CA GLY A 220 -31.39 20.97 19.95
C GLY A 220 -31.26 19.46 20.13
N LEU A 221 -30.04 18.91 19.99
CA LEU A 221 -29.76 17.47 20.15
C LEU A 221 -30.32 16.89 21.46
N CYS A 222 -30.23 17.65 22.55
CA CYS A 222 -30.72 17.24 23.87
C CYS A 222 -32.24 17.03 23.95
N GLU A 223 -33.03 17.49 22.97
CA GLU A 223 -34.49 17.34 22.95
C GLU A 223 -34.93 16.08 22.20
N LEU A 224 -34.01 15.38 21.51
CA LEU A 224 -34.30 14.18 20.70
C LEU A 224 -34.33 12.89 21.53
N MET A 225 -35.16 12.83 22.57
CA MET A 225 -35.17 11.74 23.56
C MET A 225 -35.57 10.34 23.03
N ASN A 226 -36.09 10.26 21.80
CA ASN A 226 -36.49 9.02 21.15
C ASN A 226 -35.38 8.38 20.30
N LEU A 227 -34.19 9.00 20.25
CA LEU A 227 -33.06 8.47 19.50
C LEU A 227 -32.66 7.07 19.98
N ARG A 228 -32.49 6.19 19.00
CA ARG A 228 -31.99 4.82 19.11
C ARG A 228 -30.63 4.69 18.43
N GLU A 229 -30.39 5.46 17.38
CA GLU A 229 -29.10 5.49 16.69
C GLU A 229 -28.65 6.94 16.50
N LEU A 230 -27.41 7.22 16.90
CA LEU A 230 -26.77 8.50 16.70
C LEU A 230 -25.35 8.28 16.21
N ASP A 231 -25.07 8.76 15.00
CA ASP A 231 -23.75 8.72 14.38
C ASP A 231 -23.26 10.15 14.13
N LEU A 232 -22.20 10.51 14.84
CA LEU A 232 -21.50 11.80 14.78
C LEU A 232 -20.06 11.65 14.27
N SER A 233 -19.72 10.47 13.74
CA SER A 233 -18.33 10.09 13.45
C SER A 233 -17.66 10.97 12.39
N HIS A 234 -16.33 10.94 12.32
CA HIS A 234 -15.54 11.61 11.28
C HIS A 234 -15.80 13.14 11.18
N ASN A 235 -16.03 13.80 12.32
CA ASN A 235 -16.20 15.25 12.39
C ASN A 235 -15.05 15.89 13.20
N ASN A 236 -15.17 17.18 13.52
CA ASN A 236 -14.21 17.92 14.34
C ASN A 236 -14.83 18.38 15.67
N PHE A 237 -15.75 17.59 16.25
CA PHE A 237 -16.37 17.93 17.54
C PHE A 237 -15.34 17.89 18.68
N GLU A 238 -15.43 18.82 19.62
CA GLU A 238 -14.50 18.96 20.74
C GLU A 238 -15.20 19.14 22.10
N GLY A 239 -14.46 18.92 23.19
CA GLY A 239 -14.98 19.06 24.56
C GLY A 239 -15.60 17.76 25.10
N ILE A 240 -16.36 17.88 26.18
CA ILE A 240 -16.97 16.73 26.88
C ILE A 240 -18.36 16.40 26.34
N LEU A 241 -18.79 15.15 26.52
CA LEU A 241 -20.16 14.72 26.20
C LEU A 241 -21.18 15.42 27.13
N PRO A 242 -22.26 16.02 26.59
CA PRO A 242 -23.21 16.79 27.39
C PRO A 242 -24.07 15.86 28.27
N SER A 243 -24.32 16.29 29.52
CA SER A 243 -25.04 15.48 30.51
C SER A 243 -26.47 15.12 30.10
N CYS A 244 -27.08 15.89 29.19
CA CYS A 244 -28.41 15.62 28.67
C CYS A 244 -28.52 14.24 27.97
N LEU A 245 -27.41 13.72 27.41
CA LEU A 245 -27.38 12.41 26.78
C LEU A 245 -27.75 11.28 27.77
N ALA A 246 -27.54 11.47 29.08
CA ALA A 246 -27.93 10.48 30.08
C ALA A 246 -29.46 10.19 30.08
N ASN A 247 -30.27 11.10 29.54
CA ASN A 247 -31.72 10.94 29.41
C ASN A 247 -32.14 10.19 28.12
N MET A 248 -31.23 9.96 27.18
CA MET A 248 -31.50 9.24 25.92
C MET A 248 -31.49 7.72 26.15
N THR A 249 -32.34 7.22 27.04
CA THR A 249 -32.28 5.83 27.51
C THR A 249 -32.65 4.78 26.45
N GLN A 250 -33.14 5.21 25.28
CA GLN A 250 -33.43 4.33 24.13
C GLN A 250 -32.24 4.15 23.18
N LEU A 251 -31.14 4.88 23.39
CA LEU A 251 -29.98 4.84 22.51
C LEU A 251 -29.32 3.45 22.55
N ARG A 252 -29.27 2.80 21.39
CA ARG A 252 -28.70 1.46 21.14
C ARG A 252 -27.38 1.55 20.41
N ILE A 253 -27.27 2.45 19.44
CA ILE A 253 -26.06 2.67 18.64
C ILE A 253 -25.58 4.09 18.87
N PHE A 254 -24.35 4.23 19.33
CA PHE A 254 -23.71 5.52 19.48
C PHE A 254 -22.30 5.51 18.90
N ASP A 255 -22.12 6.22 17.79
CA ASP A 255 -20.83 6.36 17.13
C ASP A 255 -20.39 7.83 17.19
N ILE A 256 -19.26 8.06 17.86
CA ILE A 256 -18.60 9.37 17.95
C ILE A 256 -17.15 9.29 17.50
N SER A 257 -16.78 8.24 16.77
CA SER A 257 -15.42 7.97 16.35
C SER A 257 -14.83 9.10 15.49
N SER A 258 -13.50 9.18 15.42
CA SER A 258 -12.79 10.14 14.57
C SER A 258 -13.25 11.59 14.81
N ASN A 259 -13.13 12.03 16.06
CA ASN A 259 -13.47 13.38 16.53
C ASN A 259 -12.37 13.91 17.48
N ARG A 260 -12.67 14.96 18.26
CA ARG A 260 -11.76 15.56 19.25
C ARG A 260 -12.40 15.60 20.65
N PHE A 261 -13.32 14.68 20.95
CA PHE A 261 -13.94 14.61 22.27
C PHE A 261 -12.90 14.28 23.34
N ASN A 262 -13.09 14.84 24.54
CA ASN A 262 -12.21 14.64 25.68
C ASN A 262 -13.00 14.42 26.99
N GLY A 263 -12.27 14.31 28.10
CA GLY A 263 -12.86 14.08 29.43
C GLY A 263 -12.84 12.60 29.86
N SER A 264 -13.42 12.32 31.03
CA SER A 264 -13.41 10.99 31.65
C SER A 264 -14.71 10.25 31.41
N ILE A 265 -14.64 9.01 30.92
CA ILE A 265 -15.81 8.16 30.67
C ILE A 265 -16.61 7.90 31.97
N ASP A 266 -15.94 7.68 33.10
CA ASP A 266 -16.56 7.51 34.43
C ASP A 266 -17.51 8.66 34.83
N LEU A 267 -17.22 9.89 34.38
CA LEU A 267 -17.97 11.11 34.71
C LEU A 267 -18.88 11.55 33.56
N SER A 268 -18.89 10.79 32.48
CA SER A 268 -19.68 11.05 31.27
C SER A 268 -21.11 10.47 31.41
N PRO A 269 -22.03 10.81 30.51
CA PRO A 269 -23.37 10.21 30.48
C PRO A 269 -23.41 8.75 30.01
N LEU A 270 -22.31 8.22 29.44
CA LEU A 270 -22.28 6.88 28.82
C LEU A 270 -22.70 5.73 29.77
N PRO A 271 -22.25 5.67 31.04
CA PRO A 271 -22.64 4.60 31.96
C PRO A 271 -24.15 4.52 32.27
N CYS A 272 -24.90 5.58 31.96
CA CYS A 272 -26.36 5.64 32.17
C CYS A 272 -27.16 5.02 31.01
N LEU A 273 -26.54 4.81 29.85
CA LEU A 273 -27.21 4.41 28.60
C LEU A 273 -27.41 2.89 28.51
N LYS A 274 -28.26 2.33 29.38
CA LYS A 274 -28.46 0.86 29.53
C LYS A 274 -28.98 0.12 28.28
N SER A 275 -29.45 0.85 27.27
CA SER A 275 -29.89 0.27 26.00
C SER A 275 -28.77 0.11 24.97
N LEU A 276 -27.56 0.62 25.24
CA LEU A 276 -26.44 0.54 24.32
C LEU A 276 -26.09 -0.91 23.99
N GLU A 277 -25.97 -1.16 22.68
CA GLU A 277 -25.54 -2.39 22.04
C GLU A 277 -24.26 -2.16 21.25
N TYR A 278 -24.10 -0.98 20.63
CA TYR A 278 -22.91 -0.56 19.89
C TYR A 278 -22.39 0.77 20.41
N LEU A 279 -21.09 0.83 20.72
CA LEU A 279 -20.41 2.05 21.13
C LEU A 279 -19.06 2.17 20.43
N ASP A 280 -18.87 3.24 19.65
CA ASP A 280 -17.58 3.56 19.04
C ASP A 280 -17.05 4.90 19.56
N LEU A 281 -15.91 4.82 20.26
CA LEU A 281 -15.20 5.95 20.85
C LEU A 281 -13.88 6.24 20.12
N SER A 282 -13.56 5.49 19.06
CA SER A 282 -12.25 5.45 18.43
C SER A 282 -11.78 6.82 17.96
N HIS A 283 -10.46 7.02 17.92
CA HIS A 283 -9.81 8.24 17.43
C HIS A 283 -10.37 9.52 18.06
N ASN A 284 -10.37 9.57 19.40
CA ASN A 284 -10.72 10.73 20.22
C ASN A 284 -9.60 11.00 21.25
N TYR A 285 -9.81 11.99 22.13
CA TYR A 285 -8.87 12.41 23.18
C TYR A 285 -9.42 12.16 24.59
N PHE A 286 -10.16 11.07 24.79
CA PHE A 286 -10.65 10.73 26.12
C PHE A 286 -9.48 10.49 27.08
N ASN A 287 -9.68 10.91 28.35
CA ASN A 287 -8.79 10.47 29.43
C ASN A 287 -8.77 8.94 29.45
N PRO A 288 -7.69 8.31 29.96
CA PRO A 288 -7.55 6.87 29.95
C PRO A 288 -8.84 6.14 30.36
N ILE A 289 -9.39 5.35 29.43
CA ILE A 289 -10.69 4.71 29.54
C ILE A 289 -10.56 3.53 30.50
N LYS A 290 -11.46 3.49 31.50
CA LYS A 290 -11.63 2.35 32.39
C LYS A 290 -12.80 1.53 31.93
N PHE A 291 -12.59 0.26 31.60
CA PHE A 291 -13.69 -0.59 31.13
C PHE A 291 -14.72 -0.90 32.23
N SER A 292 -14.35 -0.80 33.51
CA SER A 292 -15.30 -0.88 34.61
C SER A 292 -16.44 0.15 34.51
N SER A 293 -16.25 1.29 33.82
CA SER A 293 -17.31 2.29 33.63
C SER A 293 -18.53 1.72 32.91
N PHE A 294 -18.36 0.66 32.11
CA PHE A 294 -19.42 0.04 31.31
C PHE A 294 -20.10 -1.13 32.03
N LEU A 295 -19.78 -1.40 33.31
CA LEU A 295 -20.24 -2.56 34.08
C LEU A 295 -21.76 -2.79 34.04
N ASN A 296 -22.55 -1.70 34.01
CA ASN A 296 -24.01 -1.75 34.03
C ASN A 296 -24.66 -1.83 32.64
N LEU A 297 -23.88 -1.86 31.56
CA LEU A 297 -24.38 -1.87 30.18
C LEU A 297 -24.57 -3.32 29.68
N SER A 298 -25.53 -4.05 30.27
CA SER A 298 -25.69 -5.50 30.04
C SER A 298 -26.07 -5.91 28.61
N LYS A 299 -26.48 -4.95 27.76
CA LYS A 299 -26.83 -5.19 26.35
C LYS A 299 -25.68 -4.91 25.37
N LEU A 300 -24.53 -4.47 25.88
CA LEU A 300 -23.43 -4.03 25.04
C LEU A 300 -22.81 -5.23 24.30
N GLU A 301 -22.77 -5.16 22.97
CA GLU A 301 -22.26 -6.22 22.11
C GLU A 301 -21.02 -5.79 21.34
N VAL A 302 -20.87 -4.49 21.04
CA VAL A 302 -19.74 -3.95 20.28
C VAL A 302 -19.14 -2.75 20.98
N ILE A 303 -17.81 -2.76 21.13
CA ILE A 303 -17.05 -1.61 21.63
C ILE A 303 -15.79 -1.43 20.78
N PHE A 304 -15.66 -0.25 20.17
CA PHE A 304 -14.44 0.20 19.50
C PHE A 304 -13.83 1.39 20.24
N SER A 305 -12.51 1.34 20.42
CA SER A 305 -11.77 2.28 21.27
C SER A 305 -10.39 2.63 20.72
N ASP A 306 -10.16 2.34 19.45
CA ASP A 306 -8.89 2.55 18.75
C ASP A 306 -8.36 3.97 18.95
N GLY A 307 -7.05 4.13 19.09
CA GLY A 307 -6.41 5.44 19.26
C GLY A 307 -6.69 6.18 20.57
N ASN A 308 -7.49 5.63 21.50
CA ASN A 308 -7.63 6.15 22.86
C ASN A 308 -6.70 5.41 23.82
N THR A 309 -6.44 5.94 25.02
CA THR A 309 -5.65 5.20 26.03
C THR A 309 -6.55 4.34 26.91
N LEU A 310 -6.16 3.09 27.19
CA LEU A 310 -6.84 2.23 28.17
C LEU A 310 -6.07 2.13 29.50
N VAL A 311 -6.82 2.12 30.60
CA VAL A 311 -6.31 1.78 31.92
C VAL A 311 -6.44 0.28 32.12
N ASP A 312 -5.31 -0.35 32.48
CA ASP A 312 -5.32 -1.75 32.87
C ASP A 312 -5.63 -1.89 34.37
N GLU A 313 -6.81 -2.42 34.69
CA GLU A 313 -7.31 -2.56 36.06
C GLU A 313 -6.85 -3.86 36.74
N THR A 314 -5.59 -4.26 36.50
CA THR A 314 -5.05 -5.59 36.86
C THR A 314 -5.02 -5.95 38.34
N LEU A 315 -5.40 -5.04 39.25
CA LEU A 315 -5.31 -5.26 40.70
C LEU A 315 -6.59 -4.93 41.49
N SER A 316 -7.61 -4.30 40.90
CA SER A 316 -8.81 -3.89 41.63
C SER A 316 -10.01 -4.81 41.34
N GLN A 317 -10.11 -5.87 42.14
CA GLN A 317 -11.31 -6.69 42.36
C GLN A 317 -11.82 -7.52 41.16
N ARG A 318 -12.53 -8.60 41.51
CA ARG A 318 -13.09 -9.63 40.63
C ARG A 318 -14.21 -9.08 39.74
N TRP A 319 -13.89 -8.14 38.86
CA TRP A 319 -14.86 -7.61 37.93
C TRP A 319 -15.07 -8.60 36.78
N ILE A 320 -16.32 -9.05 36.63
CA ILE A 320 -16.80 -9.82 35.49
C ILE A 320 -17.83 -8.91 34.81
N PRO A 321 -17.62 -8.53 33.53
CA PRO A 321 -18.60 -7.74 32.80
C PRO A 321 -19.98 -8.42 32.78
N SER A 322 -21.06 -7.64 32.90
CA SER A 322 -22.43 -8.16 32.77
C SER A 322 -22.84 -8.41 31.31
N PHE A 323 -22.05 -7.88 30.36
CA PHE A 323 -22.27 -7.98 28.93
C PHE A 323 -21.40 -9.07 28.29
N GLN A 324 -21.76 -9.45 27.07
CA GLN A 324 -21.03 -10.37 26.22
C GLN A 324 -20.82 -9.72 24.85
N LEU A 325 -19.57 -9.32 24.60
CA LEU A 325 -19.17 -8.70 23.35
C LEU A 325 -19.12 -9.73 22.24
N LYS A 326 -19.59 -9.29 21.08
CA LYS A 326 -19.41 -9.94 19.78
C LYS A 326 -18.23 -9.33 19.03
N ALA A 327 -18.01 -8.02 19.14
CA ALA A 327 -16.87 -7.36 18.52
C ALA A 327 -16.15 -6.43 19.50
N PHE A 328 -14.82 -6.51 19.54
CA PHE A 328 -13.98 -5.61 20.33
C PHE A 328 -12.78 -5.14 19.51
N SER A 329 -12.58 -3.82 19.45
CA SER A 329 -11.43 -3.21 18.79
C SER A 329 -10.74 -2.19 19.69
N CYS A 330 -9.42 -2.29 19.69
CA CYS A 330 -8.54 -1.39 20.38
C CYS A 330 -7.14 -1.47 19.78
N SER A 331 -6.83 -0.58 18.86
CA SER A 331 -5.51 -0.37 18.27
C SER A 331 -4.78 0.77 18.96
N SER A 332 -3.49 0.57 19.24
CA SER A 332 -2.61 1.58 19.83
C SER A 332 -3.10 2.17 21.17
N CYS A 333 -3.81 1.39 21.98
CA CYS A 333 -4.43 1.92 23.20
C CYS A 333 -3.62 1.76 24.49
N PHE A 334 -2.62 0.88 24.52
CA PHE A 334 -1.90 0.59 25.76
C PHE A 334 -0.67 1.49 25.90
N SER A 335 -0.64 2.30 26.96
CA SER A 335 0.53 3.13 27.28
C SER A 335 1.68 2.30 27.85
N THR A 336 2.89 2.85 27.85
CA THR A 336 4.08 2.21 28.45
C THR A 336 3.96 1.90 29.95
N LYS A 337 2.97 2.48 30.65
CA LYS A 337 2.71 2.33 32.09
C LYS A 337 1.63 1.29 32.44
N SER A 338 0.87 0.78 31.47
CA SER A 338 -0.15 -0.25 31.69
C SER A 338 0.51 -1.64 31.74
N SER A 339 -0.09 -2.64 32.42
CA SER A 339 0.39 -4.01 32.20
C SER A 339 0.12 -4.34 30.74
N ARG A 340 1.18 -4.63 29.99
CA ARG A 340 1.12 -4.88 28.56
C ARG A 340 0.52 -6.26 28.28
N ILE A 341 -0.38 -6.76 29.10
CA ILE A 341 -0.99 -8.08 28.96
C ILE A 341 -2.40 -7.86 28.43
N ILE A 342 -2.91 -8.82 27.64
CA ILE A 342 -4.31 -8.82 27.23
C ILE A 342 -5.23 -8.60 28.44
N THR A 343 -6.18 -7.68 28.29
CA THR A 343 -7.10 -7.29 29.36
C THR A 343 -7.88 -8.48 29.87
N ARG A 344 -7.89 -8.67 31.20
CA ARG A 344 -8.47 -9.85 31.84
C ARG A 344 -9.97 -10.03 31.57
N PHE A 345 -10.71 -8.95 31.32
CA PHE A 345 -12.14 -9.04 31.07
C PHE A 345 -12.48 -9.86 29.82
N LEU A 346 -11.59 -9.88 28.81
CA LEU A 346 -11.76 -10.68 27.59
C LEU A 346 -11.81 -12.18 27.88
N HIS A 347 -11.20 -12.64 28.97
CA HIS A 347 -11.30 -14.04 29.41
C HIS A 347 -12.73 -14.47 29.76
N TYR A 348 -13.61 -13.51 30.05
CA TYR A 348 -15.01 -13.73 30.38
C TYR A 348 -15.98 -13.41 29.22
N GLN A 349 -15.45 -13.14 28.02
CA GLN A 349 -16.25 -12.88 26.82
C GLN A 349 -16.24 -14.15 25.98
N PHE A 350 -17.32 -14.92 25.99
CA PHE A 350 -17.43 -16.20 25.28
C PHE A 350 -18.14 -16.07 23.92
N ASP A 351 -18.74 -14.90 23.68
CA ASP A 351 -19.56 -14.64 22.52
C ASP A 351 -18.83 -13.90 21.38
N LEU A 352 -17.51 -13.66 21.54
CA LEU A 352 -16.69 -12.94 20.57
C LEU A 352 -16.72 -13.62 19.19
N GLN A 353 -16.95 -12.79 18.19
CA GLN A 353 -16.87 -13.04 16.76
C GLN A 353 -15.68 -12.29 16.17
N GLU A 354 -15.43 -11.05 16.61
CA GLU A 354 -14.32 -10.24 16.13
C GLU A 354 -13.48 -9.69 17.29
N LEU A 355 -12.16 -9.88 17.20
CA LEU A 355 -11.21 -9.27 18.13
C LEU A 355 -10.06 -8.62 17.37
N HIS A 356 -9.91 -7.31 17.56
CA HIS A 356 -8.85 -6.49 16.99
C HIS A 356 -8.06 -5.83 18.11
N LEU A 357 -6.81 -6.27 18.31
CA LEU A 357 -5.87 -5.69 19.26
C LEU A 357 -4.52 -5.32 18.62
N PRO A 358 -4.46 -4.74 17.42
CA PRO A 358 -3.18 -4.49 16.78
C PRO A 358 -2.41 -3.32 17.42
N HIS A 359 -1.11 -3.25 17.20
CA HIS A 359 -0.28 -2.09 17.56
C HIS A 359 -0.24 -1.73 19.06
N ASN A 360 -0.43 -2.70 19.95
CA ASN A 360 -0.56 -2.45 21.39
C ASN A 360 0.68 -2.83 22.22
N ASN A 361 1.73 -3.36 21.59
CA ASN A 361 2.94 -3.82 22.28
C ASN A 361 2.62 -4.83 23.41
N LEU A 362 1.58 -5.65 23.22
CA LEU A 362 1.14 -6.64 24.21
C LEU A 362 2.18 -7.76 24.32
N VAL A 363 2.54 -8.13 25.55
CA VAL A 363 3.53 -9.14 25.89
C VAL A 363 2.85 -10.39 26.46
N GLY A 364 3.63 -11.46 26.58
CA GLY A 364 3.18 -12.75 27.10
C GLY A 364 3.19 -13.82 26.02
N GLN A 365 2.71 -15.02 26.36
CA GLN A 365 2.53 -16.08 25.37
C GLN A 365 1.31 -15.79 24.48
N PHE A 366 1.31 -16.32 23.25
CA PHE A 366 0.13 -16.30 22.39
C PHE A 366 -1.11 -16.79 23.17
N PRO A 367 -2.24 -16.06 23.16
CA PRO A 367 -3.41 -16.34 24.00
C PRO A 367 -4.24 -17.51 23.46
N THR A 368 -3.73 -18.74 23.63
CA THR A 368 -4.40 -19.97 23.16
C THR A 368 -5.80 -20.15 23.74
N TRP A 369 -6.00 -19.71 24.99
CA TRP A 369 -7.30 -19.71 25.66
C TRP A 369 -8.37 -18.91 24.90
N LEU A 370 -8.00 -17.92 24.09
CA LEU A 370 -8.95 -17.15 23.30
C LEU A 370 -9.58 -18.03 22.22
N LEU A 371 -8.77 -18.83 21.53
CA LEU A 371 -9.24 -19.78 20.53
C LEU A 371 -10.04 -20.93 21.15
N GLU A 372 -9.64 -21.38 22.36
CA GLU A 372 -10.34 -22.44 23.09
C GLU A 372 -11.70 -21.99 23.65
N ASN A 373 -11.81 -20.73 24.10
CA ASN A 373 -13.03 -20.23 24.74
C ASN A 373 -14.06 -19.68 23.74
N ASN A 374 -13.63 -19.22 22.56
CA ASN A 374 -14.48 -18.48 21.62
C ASN A 374 -14.75 -19.28 20.34
N THR A 375 -15.65 -20.26 20.41
CA THR A 375 -15.97 -21.14 19.27
C THR A 375 -16.66 -20.45 18.09
N ARG A 376 -17.08 -19.19 18.26
CA ARG A 376 -17.77 -18.38 17.24
C ARG A 376 -16.87 -17.32 16.59
N LEU A 377 -15.58 -17.32 16.93
CA LEU A 377 -14.64 -16.34 16.42
C LEU A 377 -14.51 -16.46 14.89
N GLU A 378 -14.71 -15.34 14.22
CA GLU A 378 -14.63 -15.14 12.78
C GLU A 378 -13.36 -14.39 12.40
N VAL A 379 -12.98 -13.37 13.19
CA VAL A 379 -11.82 -12.53 12.97
C VAL A 379 -10.96 -12.44 14.23
N LEU A 380 -9.68 -12.75 14.08
CA LEU A 380 -8.67 -12.52 15.11
C LEU A 380 -7.48 -11.73 14.54
N ASN A 381 -7.33 -10.48 14.97
CA ASN A 381 -6.21 -9.63 14.62
C ASN A 381 -5.43 -9.20 15.87
N LEU A 382 -4.23 -9.76 16.01
CA LEU A 382 -3.25 -9.48 17.07
C LEU A 382 -1.94 -8.91 16.50
N ARG A 383 -2.00 -8.30 15.31
CA ARG A 383 -0.85 -7.78 14.57
C ARG A 383 -0.02 -6.76 15.37
N ASN A 384 1.30 -6.77 15.21
CA ASN A 384 2.20 -5.76 15.76
C ASN A 384 2.06 -5.62 17.29
N ASN A 385 2.33 -6.73 17.96
CA ASN A 385 2.44 -6.83 19.41
C ASN A 385 3.82 -7.46 19.75
N SER A 386 3.95 -8.02 20.94
CA SER A 386 5.16 -8.70 21.42
C SER A 386 4.82 -10.08 21.99
N PHE A 387 3.84 -10.77 21.40
CA PHE A 387 3.48 -12.13 21.80
C PHE A 387 4.62 -13.10 21.49
N THR A 388 4.85 -14.04 22.40
CA THR A 388 5.94 -15.04 22.37
C THR A 388 5.38 -16.45 22.50
N GLY A 389 6.25 -17.46 22.56
CA GLY A 389 5.86 -18.85 22.74
C GLY A 389 5.40 -19.50 21.44
N THR A 390 4.79 -20.68 21.53
CA THR A 390 4.38 -21.47 20.36
C THR A 390 2.90 -21.32 20.05
N LEU A 391 2.54 -21.34 18.77
CA LEU A 391 1.14 -21.41 18.35
C LEU A 391 0.56 -22.79 18.70
N GLN A 392 -0.32 -22.84 19.71
CA GLN A 392 -1.11 -24.04 20.00
C GLN A 392 -2.50 -23.90 19.41
N LEU A 393 -3.03 -25.01 18.88
CA LEU A 393 -4.38 -25.07 18.34
C LEU A 393 -5.39 -25.45 19.43
N PRO A 394 -6.65 -24.97 19.31
CA PRO A 394 -7.71 -25.39 20.21
C PRO A 394 -8.04 -26.88 20.06
N SER A 395 -8.70 -27.44 21.07
CA SER A 395 -9.10 -28.85 21.09
C SER A 395 -10.25 -29.19 20.13
N HIS A 396 -10.95 -28.16 19.61
CA HIS A 396 -12.10 -28.27 18.73
C HIS A 396 -11.86 -27.60 17.37
N HIS A 397 -12.72 -27.93 16.40
CA HIS A 397 -12.71 -27.30 15.07
C HIS A 397 -13.28 -25.88 15.15
N MET A 398 -12.79 -24.99 14.30
CA MET A 398 -13.13 -23.57 14.23
C MET A 398 -13.54 -23.18 12.80
N PRO A 399 -14.73 -23.64 12.34
CA PRO A 399 -15.16 -23.44 10.95
C PRO A 399 -15.58 -22.00 10.64
N ASN A 400 -15.79 -21.15 11.64
CA ASN A 400 -16.20 -19.77 11.43
C ASN A 400 -15.02 -18.81 11.22
N LEU A 401 -13.81 -19.20 11.66
CA LEU A 401 -12.64 -18.32 11.58
C LEU A 401 -12.24 -18.12 10.11
N SER A 402 -12.43 -16.90 9.62
CA SER A 402 -12.13 -16.48 8.24
C SER A 402 -10.85 -15.66 8.17
N LEU A 403 -10.48 -14.91 9.21
CA LEU A 403 -9.28 -14.10 9.26
C LEU A 403 -8.44 -14.35 10.52
N LEU A 404 -7.17 -14.67 10.31
CA LEU A 404 -6.16 -14.73 11.36
C LEU A 404 -4.94 -13.88 10.99
N ASP A 405 -4.77 -12.74 11.66
CA ASP A 405 -3.56 -11.92 11.57
C ASP A 405 -2.84 -11.90 12.93
N ILE A 406 -1.71 -12.57 13.00
CA ILE A 406 -0.81 -12.61 14.17
C ILE A 406 0.59 -12.09 13.79
N SER A 407 0.68 -11.32 12.70
CA SER A 407 1.94 -10.84 12.15
C SER A 407 2.64 -9.81 13.03
N PHE A 408 3.93 -9.59 12.81
CA PHE A 408 4.75 -8.66 13.62
C PHE A 408 4.67 -8.98 15.12
N ASN A 409 5.04 -10.21 15.48
CA ASN A 409 5.16 -10.67 16.87
C ASN A 409 6.48 -11.47 17.01
N HIS A 410 6.66 -12.16 18.14
CA HIS A 410 7.81 -13.02 18.44
C HIS A 410 7.38 -14.47 18.67
N ILE A 411 6.35 -14.92 17.95
CA ILE A 411 5.82 -16.29 18.07
C ILE A 411 6.79 -17.23 17.37
N GLN A 412 7.15 -18.32 18.04
CA GLN A 412 8.20 -19.25 17.65
C GLN A 412 7.71 -20.70 17.53
N GLY A 413 8.58 -21.60 17.07
CA GLY A 413 8.28 -23.03 16.92
C GLY A 413 7.54 -23.35 15.61
N PRO A 414 7.25 -24.63 15.35
CA PRO A 414 6.57 -25.05 14.13
C PRO A 414 5.07 -24.80 14.17
N ILE A 415 4.47 -24.57 13.01
CA ILE A 415 3.00 -24.59 12.87
C ILE A 415 2.51 -26.03 13.05
N PRO A 416 1.50 -26.29 13.91
CA PRO A 416 0.98 -27.64 14.11
C PRO A 416 0.43 -28.26 12.82
N THR A 417 0.69 -29.56 12.62
CA THR A 417 0.45 -30.24 11.33
C THR A 417 -1.02 -30.36 10.93
N ASN A 418 -1.94 -30.24 11.89
CA ASN A 418 -3.40 -30.27 11.68
C ASN A 418 -4.03 -28.88 11.52
N PHE A 419 -3.25 -27.81 11.33
CA PHE A 419 -3.75 -26.42 11.22
C PHE A 419 -4.92 -26.27 10.24
N GLY A 420 -4.78 -26.74 9.01
CA GLY A 420 -5.84 -26.59 8.00
C GLY A 420 -7.08 -27.46 8.23
N LEU A 421 -7.01 -28.43 9.15
CA LEU A 421 -8.18 -29.17 9.60
C LEU A 421 -8.95 -28.41 10.70
N ILE A 422 -8.24 -27.67 11.54
CA ILE A 422 -8.86 -26.87 12.62
C ILE A 422 -9.54 -25.61 12.06
N PHE A 423 -8.95 -24.97 11.05
CA PHE A 423 -9.46 -23.73 10.44
C PHE A 423 -9.85 -23.93 8.95
N PRO A 424 -10.81 -24.82 8.63
CA PRO A 424 -11.04 -25.26 7.25
C PRO A 424 -11.54 -24.17 6.30
N ASN A 425 -12.16 -23.10 6.82
CA ASN A 425 -12.76 -22.01 6.03
C ASN A 425 -11.95 -20.71 6.09
N LEU A 426 -10.68 -20.78 6.51
CA LEU A 426 -9.84 -19.59 6.61
C LEU A 426 -9.62 -18.97 5.22
N GLU A 427 -9.87 -17.67 5.12
CA GLU A 427 -9.76 -16.90 3.88
C GLU A 427 -8.49 -16.01 3.88
N VAL A 428 -8.11 -15.48 5.05
CA VAL A 428 -6.91 -14.67 5.26
C VAL A 428 -6.04 -15.28 6.36
N LEU A 429 -4.79 -15.57 6.03
CA LEU A 429 -3.77 -15.94 7.00
C LEU A 429 -2.54 -15.03 6.86
N ASN A 430 -2.28 -14.23 7.89
CA ASN A 430 -1.06 -13.44 8.00
C ASN A 430 -0.31 -13.77 9.28
N ILE A 431 0.81 -14.46 9.13
CA ILE A 431 1.72 -14.84 10.23
C ILE A 431 3.12 -14.27 10.02
N SER A 432 3.25 -13.31 9.10
CA SER A 432 4.54 -12.73 8.72
C SER A 432 5.25 -12.02 9.87
N LYS A 433 6.57 -11.87 9.78
CA LYS A 433 7.41 -11.18 10.78
C LYS A 433 7.21 -11.75 12.19
N ASN A 434 7.48 -13.03 12.32
CA ASN A 434 7.54 -13.79 13.56
C ASN A 434 8.83 -14.63 13.55
N ASP A 435 8.97 -15.54 14.52
CA ASP A 435 10.09 -16.45 14.66
C ASP A 435 9.68 -17.91 14.38
N PHE A 436 8.63 -18.13 13.55
CA PHE A 436 8.15 -19.48 13.22
C PHE A 436 9.21 -20.29 12.48
N GLU A 437 9.35 -21.57 12.81
CA GLU A 437 10.33 -22.48 12.23
C GLU A 437 9.69 -23.76 11.66
N GLY A 438 10.51 -24.70 11.18
CA GLY A 438 10.03 -25.97 10.63
C GLY A 438 9.56 -25.85 9.19
N VAL A 439 8.68 -26.77 8.75
CA VAL A 439 8.18 -26.84 7.37
C VAL A 439 6.75 -26.31 7.28
N ILE A 440 6.34 -25.86 6.10
CA ILE A 440 4.94 -25.50 5.82
C ILE A 440 4.08 -26.78 5.93
N PRO A 441 3.04 -26.84 6.78
CA PRO A 441 2.24 -28.04 6.97
C PRO A 441 1.49 -28.49 5.71
N PHE A 442 1.44 -29.80 5.46
CA PHE A 442 0.68 -30.37 4.33
C PHE A 442 -0.83 -30.08 4.43
N SER A 443 -1.36 -29.91 5.66
CA SER A 443 -2.77 -29.59 5.88
C SER A 443 -3.18 -28.22 5.37
N PHE A 444 -2.24 -27.35 4.97
CA PHE A 444 -2.59 -26.10 4.28
C PHE A 444 -3.35 -26.38 2.98
N GLY A 445 -3.15 -27.55 2.36
CA GLY A 445 -3.98 -28.01 1.24
C GLY A 445 -5.46 -28.21 1.56
N ASN A 446 -5.87 -28.18 2.83
CA ASN A 446 -7.27 -28.23 3.23
C ASN A 446 -7.96 -26.86 3.23
N LEU A 447 -7.20 -25.76 3.09
CA LEU A 447 -7.70 -24.38 3.15
C LEU A 447 -8.27 -23.92 1.79
N ALA A 448 -9.36 -24.54 1.34
CA ALA A 448 -9.93 -24.28 0.00
C ALA A 448 -10.43 -22.83 -0.21
N SER A 449 -10.81 -22.15 0.88
CA SER A 449 -11.27 -20.76 0.87
C SER A 449 -10.15 -19.72 0.96
N LEU A 450 -8.90 -20.15 1.14
CA LEU A 450 -7.77 -19.23 1.37
C LEU A 450 -7.51 -18.38 0.12
N THR A 451 -7.60 -17.06 0.27
CA THR A 451 -7.34 -16.08 -0.81
C THR A 451 -6.05 -15.30 -0.56
N PHE A 452 -5.66 -15.12 0.71
CA PHE A 452 -4.47 -14.39 1.12
C PHE A 452 -3.62 -15.21 2.10
N LEU A 453 -2.36 -15.43 1.74
CA LEU A 453 -1.36 -16.07 2.60
C LEU A 453 -0.06 -15.27 2.63
N ASP A 454 0.27 -14.70 3.80
CA ASP A 454 1.59 -14.09 4.06
C ASP A 454 2.27 -14.79 5.24
N MET A 455 3.36 -15.50 4.93
CA MET A 455 4.25 -16.17 5.88
C MET A 455 5.67 -15.58 5.86
N SER A 456 5.84 -14.40 5.27
CA SER A 456 7.18 -13.82 5.05
C SER A 456 7.90 -13.42 6.33
N SER A 457 9.23 -13.32 6.25
CA SER A 457 10.08 -12.89 7.37
C SER A 457 9.90 -13.79 8.60
N ASN A 458 10.13 -15.09 8.41
CA ASN A 458 10.13 -16.13 9.43
C ASN A 458 11.36 -17.05 9.20
N ASN A 459 11.42 -18.18 9.89
CA ASN A 459 12.48 -19.19 9.81
C ASN A 459 11.98 -20.50 9.14
N PHE A 460 11.00 -20.45 8.24
CA PHE A 460 10.47 -21.65 7.56
C PHE A 460 11.51 -22.28 6.63
N SER A 461 11.53 -23.61 6.57
CA SER A 461 12.47 -24.42 5.79
C SER A 461 11.74 -25.49 4.98
N GLY A 462 12.48 -26.29 4.21
CA GLY A 462 11.92 -27.32 3.33
C GLY A 462 11.42 -26.74 2.00
N THR A 463 10.49 -27.42 1.35
CA THR A 463 9.93 -27.02 0.04
C THR A 463 8.51 -26.47 0.19
N ILE A 464 8.00 -25.81 -0.84
CA ILE A 464 6.56 -25.50 -0.95
C ILE A 464 5.80 -26.83 -1.09
N PRO A 465 4.85 -27.18 -0.21
CA PRO A 465 4.12 -28.44 -0.29
C PRO A 465 3.20 -28.51 -1.51
N GLU A 466 3.22 -29.62 -2.25
CA GLU A 466 2.30 -29.84 -3.39
C GLU A 466 0.83 -29.69 -2.98
N ASN A 467 0.47 -30.22 -1.81
CA ASN A 467 -0.88 -30.13 -1.26
C ASN A 467 -1.39 -28.68 -1.16
N LEU A 468 -0.54 -27.72 -0.76
CA LEU A 468 -0.90 -26.31 -0.70
C LEU A 468 -1.28 -25.79 -2.09
N THR A 469 -0.45 -26.10 -3.09
CA THR A 469 -0.64 -25.63 -4.47
C THR A 469 -1.77 -26.33 -5.23
N MET A 470 -2.17 -27.53 -4.80
CA MET A 470 -3.31 -28.25 -5.37
C MET A 470 -4.63 -27.88 -4.68
N GLY A 471 -4.61 -27.65 -3.37
CA GLY A 471 -5.81 -27.49 -2.55
C GLY A 471 -6.30 -26.04 -2.40
N CYS A 472 -5.42 -25.05 -2.43
CA CYS A 472 -5.77 -23.64 -2.24
C CYS A 472 -6.15 -22.94 -3.56
N SER A 473 -7.10 -23.48 -4.33
CA SER A 473 -7.43 -22.97 -5.68
C SER A 473 -7.90 -21.51 -5.72
N SER A 474 -8.39 -20.99 -4.59
CA SER A 474 -8.89 -19.61 -4.43
C SER A 474 -7.77 -18.59 -4.13
N LEU A 475 -6.53 -19.04 -3.99
CA LEU A 475 -5.41 -18.21 -3.54
C LEU A 475 -5.05 -17.16 -4.59
N PHE A 476 -5.21 -15.89 -4.21
CA PHE A 476 -4.92 -14.72 -5.03
C PHE A 476 -3.55 -14.12 -4.70
N TYR A 477 -3.16 -14.17 -3.42
CA TYR A 477 -1.91 -13.61 -2.92
C TYR A 477 -1.13 -14.66 -2.12
N LEU A 478 0.09 -14.95 -2.56
CA LEU A 478 1.02 -15.83 -1.85
C LEU A 478 2.35 -15.13 -1.63
N ARG A 479 2.71 -14.98 -0.36
CA ARG A 479 3.99 -14.43 0.04
C ARG A 479 4.73 -15.31 1.04
N LEU A 480 5.87 -15.82 0.60
CA LEU A 480 6.79 -16.65 1.38
C LEU A 480 8.19 -16.02 1.50
N SER A 481 8.32 -14.74 1.18
CA SER A 481 9.59 -14.01 1.17
C SER A 481 10.38 -14.12 2.47
N LYS A 482 11.71 -14.03 2.42
CA LYS A 482 12.58 -13.96 3.63
C LYS A 482 12.36 -15.13 4.58
N ASN A 483 12.62 -16.33 4.09
CA ASN A 483 12.62 -17.59 4.84
C ASN A 483 13.84 -18.44 4.41
N HIS A 484 13.92 -19.68 4.84
CA HIS A 484 14.92 -20.67 4.45
C HIS A 484 14.35 -21.77 3.53
N LEU A 485 13.33 -21.45 2.74
CA LEU A 485 12.73 -22.41 1.81
C LEU A 485 13.70 -22.76 0.68
N SER A 486 13.65 -23.99 0.20
CA SER A 486 14.59 -24.56 -0.76
C SER A 486 13.90 -25.52 -1.74
N GLY A 487 14.67 -26.17 -2.61
CA GLY A 487 14.14 -27.04 -3.66
C GLY A 487 13.75 -26.26 -4.92
N GLN A 488 12.84 -26.82 -5.71
CA GLN A 488 12.32 -26.16 -6.91
C GLN A 488 11.45 -24.95 -6.54
N LEU A 489 11.49 -23.92 -7.39
CA LEU A 489 10.78 -22.65 -7.16
C LEU A 489 9.27 -22.83 -6.97
N PHE A 490 8.66 -23.73 -7.76
CA PHE A 490 7.21 -23.95 -7.69
C PHE A 490 6.86 -25.41 -8.06
N PRO A 491 5.93 -26.05 -7.32
CA PRO A 491 5.54 -27.44 -7.59
C PRO A 491 4.90 -27.66 -8.97
N ALA A 492 5.22 -28.79 -9.61
CA ALA A 492 4.82 -29.08 -10.99
C ALA A 492 3.30 -29.19 -11.20
N ASN A 493 2.58 -29.74 -10.21
CA ASN A 493 1.14 -30.01 -10.27
C ASN A 493 0.29 -28.88 -9.67
N SER A 494 0.78 -27.63 -9.69
CA SER A 494 0.04 -26.49 -9.14
C SER A 494 -1.27 -26.21 -9.89
N ASN A 495 -2.31 -25.87 -9.14
CA ASN A 495 -3.62 -25.46 -9.66
C ASN A 495 -4.05 -24.07 -9.13
N LEU A 496 -3.08 -23.21 -8.78
CA LEU A 496 -3.31 -21.86 -8.24
C LEU A 496 -3.70 -20.86 -9.35
N THR A 497 -4.70 -21.18 -10.18
CA THR A 497 -5.07 -20.38 -11.37
C THR A 497 -5.64 -18.99 -11.03
N ALA A 498 -6.11 -18.78 -9.80
CA ALA A 498 -6.54 -17.48 -9.29
C ALA A 498 -5.38 -16.56 -8.85
N LEU A 499 -4.15 -17.08 -8.79
CA LEU A 499 -3.00 -16.37 -8.23
C LEU A 499 -2.62 -15.17 -9.09
N LYS A 500 -2.51 -14.03 -8.43
CA LYS A 500 -2.11 -12.76 -9.04
C LYS A 500 -0.77 -12.26 -8.54
N SER A 501 -0.47 -12.50 -7.27
CA SER A 501 0.74 -12.02 -6.60
C SER A 501 1.53 -13.17 -6.01
N LEU A 502 2.77 -13.35 -6.46
CA LEU A 502 3.66 -14.41 -5.98
C LEU A 502 5.02 -13.83 -5.56
N TYR A 503 5.29 -13.85 -4.25
CA TYR A 503 6.53 -13.37 -3.66
C TYR A 503 7.29 -14.53 -2.99
N LEU A 504 8.42 -14.92 -3.58
CA LEU A 504 9.32 -16.00 -3.12
C LEU A 504 10.75 -15.49 -2.86
N ASP A 505 10.94 -14.17 -2.84
CA ASP A 505 12.25 -13.53 -2.73
C ASP A 505 12.95 -13.80 -1.39
N ASN A 506 14.28 -13.71 -1.37
CA ASN A 506 15.11 -13.93 -0.18
C ASN A 506 14.88 -15.33 0.44
N ASN A 507 15.11 -16.38 -0.35
CA ASN A 507 15.04 -17.78 0.07
C ASN A 507 16.25 -18.56 -0.49
N HIS A 508 16.21 -19.89 -0.46
CA HIS A 508 17.23 -20.80 -1.01
C HIS A 508 16.68 -21.66 -2.17
N PHE A 509 15.68 -21.18 -2.92
CA PHE A 509 15.16 -21.91 -4.08
C PHE A 509 16.23 -22.07 -5.16
N SER A 510 16.21 -23.19 -5.86
CA SER A 510 17.25 -23.58 -6.82
C SER A 510 16.67 -24.31 -8.04
N GLY A 511 17.49 -24.49 -9.06
CA GLY A 511 17.07 -25.07 -10.34
C GLY A 511 16.44 -24.03 -11.26
N GLU A 512 15.82 -24.50 -12.35
CA GLU A 512 15.23 -23.64 -13.38
C GLU A 512 13.87 -23.08 -12.95
N ILE A 513 13.48 -21.94 -13.55
CA ILE A 513 12.14 -21.40 -13.41
C ILE A 513 11.15 -22.37 -14.06
N SER A 514 10.38 -23.07 -13.22
CA SER A 514 9.50 -24.18 -13.60
C SER A 514 8.44 -23.79 -14.63
N HIS A 515 8.25 -24.64 -15.64
CA HIS A 515 7.18 -24.48 -16.64
C HIS A 515 5.77 -24.51 -16.03
N SER A 516 5.59 -25.06 -14.81
CA SER A 516 4.29 -25.05 -14.12
C SER A 516 3.66 -23.65 -13.97
N LEU A 517 4.50 -22.61 -13.88
CA LEU A 517 4.07 -21.21 -13.80
C LEU A 517 3.42 -20.69 -15.09
N SER A 518 3.62 -21.36 -16.24
CA SER A 518 3.03 -20.94 -17.53
C SER A 518 1.51 -20.95 -17.54
N ASN A 519 0.89 -21.73 -16.65
CA ASN A 519 -0.56 -21.88 -16.55
C ASN A 519 -1.21 -20.83 -15.66
N LEU A 520 -0.42 -20.01 -14.95
CA LEU A 520 -0.91 -18.99 -14.02
C LEU A 520 -1.15 -17.66 -14.74
N THR A 521 -2.09 -17.65 -15.69
CA THR A 521 -2.31 -16.52 -16.62
C THR A 521 -2.80 -15.23 -15.97
N ASN A 522 -3.25 -15.29 -14.71
CA ASN A 522 -3.70 -14.15 -13.92
C ASN A 522 -2.58 -13.48 -13.13
N LEU A 523 -1.34 -13.97 -13.21
CA LEU A 523 -0.21 -13.36 -12.53
C LEU A 523 0.01 -11.92 -12.99
N GLU A 524 0.00 -11.01 -12.02
CA GLU A 524 0.28 -9.58 -12.15
C GLU A 524 1.67 -9.26 -11.57
N VAL A 525 2.08 -9.95 -10.49
CA VAL A 525 3.36 -9.69 -9.81
C VAL A 525 4.11 -10.99 -9.55
N ILE A 526 5.38 -11.02 -9.93
CA ILE A 526 6.34 -12.06 -9.54
C ILE A 526 7.58 -11.45 -8.91
N ASN A 527 7.97 -11.97 -7.74
CA ASN A 527 9.25 -11.63 -7.12
C ASN A 527 9.99 -12.89 -6.68
N PHE A 528 11.04 -13.24 -7.42
CA PHE A 528 11.90 -14.40 -7.20
C PHE A 528 13.33 -13.99 -6.81
N SER A 529 13.51 -12.73 -6.44
CA SER A 529 14.82 -12.12 -6.20
C SER A 529 15.58 -12.77 -5.05
N ASN A 530 16.91 -12.74 -5.10
CA ASN A 530 17.79 -13.26 -4.05
C ASN A 530 17.50 -14.74 -3.71
N ASN A 531 17.73 -15.61 -4.69
CA ASN A 531 17.64 -17.07 -4.62
C ASN A 531 18.83 -17.69 -5.39
N ASN A 532 18.84 -19.02 -5.55
CA ASN A 532 19.87 -19.77 -6.28
C ASN A 532 19.33 -20.31 -7.62
N LEU A 533 18.47 -19.55 -8.31
CA LEU A 533 17.86 -19.99 -9.58
C LEU A 533 18.89 -20.04 -10.71
N LEU A 534 18.79 -21.08 -11.54
CA LEU A 534 19.71 -21.41 -12.63
C LEU A 534 18.97 -21.48 -13.97
N GLY A 535 19.73 -21.65 -15.06
CA GLY A 535 19.19 -21.82 -16.41
C GLY A 535 18.75 -20.51 -17.04
N MET A 536 17.95 -20.62 -18.10
CA MET A 536 17.55 -19.47 -18.93
C MET A 536 16.24 -18.85 -18.45
N LEU A 537 16.06 -17.56 -18.74
CA LEU A 537 14.74 -16.92 -18.65
C LEU A 537 13.74 -17.60 -19.60
N PRO A 538 12.59 -18.11 -19.11
CA PRO A 538 11.66 -18.84 -19.96
C PRO A 538 10.89 -17.96 -20.93
N ARG A 539 10.78 -18.40 -22.19
CA ARG A 539 10.04 -17.68 -23.25
C ARG A 539 8.54 -17.57 -22.96
N TRP A 540 7.95 -18.55 -22.27
CA TRP A 540 6.53 -18.56 -21.94
C TRP A 540 6.12 -17.40 -21.01
N MET A 541 7.07 -16.75 -20.32
CA MET A 541 6.77 -15.56 -19.51
C MET A 541 6.14 -14.44 -20.35
N GLY A 542 6.50 -14.33 -21.63
CA GLY A 542 5.91 -13.37 -22.56
C GLY A 542 4.43 -13.60 -22.87
N ASN A 543 3.87 -14.77 -22.50
CA ASN A 543 2.45 -15.09 -22.68
C ASN A 543 1.60 -14.71 -21.46
N LEU A 544 2.21 -14.36 -20.32
CA LEU A 544 1.52 -13.94 -19.11
C LEU A 544 1.16 -12.45 -19.20
N MET A 545 0.20 -12.13 -20.08
CA MET A 545 -0.13 -10.76 -20.48
C MET A 545 -0.57 -9.85 -19.33
N SER A 546 -1.00 -10.40 -18.20
CA SER A 546 -1.40 -9.65 -17.00
C SER A 546 -0.20 -9.14 -16.17
N LEU A 547 1.04 -9.56 -16.46
CA LEU A 547 2.21 -9.18 -15.68
C LEU A 547 2.46 -7.67 -15.73
N VAL A 548 2.57 -7.10 -14.53
CA VAL A 548 2.87 -5.71 -14.24
C VAL A 548 4.28 -5.58 -13.67
N ASP A 549 4.64 -6.44 -12.71
CA ASP A 549 5.93 -6.36 -12.01
C ASP A 549 6.68 -7.70 -12.08
N ILE A 550 7.92 -7.64 -12.58
CA ILE A 550 8.84 -8.78 -12.66
C ILE A 550 10.13 -8.41 -11.91
N ALA A 551 10.42 -9.13 -10.82
CA ALA A 551 11.66 -8.99 -10.07
C ALA A 551 12.35 -10.35 -9.87
N ILE A 552 13.52 -10.53 -10.50
CA ILE A 552 14.32 -11.77 -10.45
C ILE A 552 15.81 -11.42 -10.24
N THR A 553 16.09 -10.36 -9.47
CA THR A 553 17.46 -9.90 -9.20
C THR A 553 18.23 -10.88 -8.31
N LYS A 554 19.57 -10.87 -8.36
CA LYS A 554 20.44 -11.68 -7.48
C LYS A 554 20.14 -13.17 -7.58
N ASN A 555 20.25 -13.72 -8.78
CA ASN A 555 20.16 -15.14 -9.07
C ASN A 555 21.35 -15.55 -9.98
N GLN A 556 21.34 -16.76 -10.52
CA GLN A 556 22.40 -17.29 -11.38
C GLN A 556 21.86 -17.59 -12.80
N LEU A 557 20.86 -16.83 -13.26
CA LEU A 557 20.24 -17.02 -14.57
C LEU A 557 21.20 -16.64 -15.69
N GLU A 558 21.17 -17.38 -16.78
CA GLU A 558 22.06 -17.21 -17.93
C GLU A 558 21.31 -17.12 -19.28
N GLY A 559 22.07 -16.91 -20.35
CA GLY A 559 21.51 -16.77 -21.70
C GLY A 559 20.86 -15.41 -21.98
N PRO A 560 20.20 -15.24 -23.13
CA PRO A 560 19.62 -13.98 -23.55
C PRO A 560 18.28 -13.66 -22.88
N ILE A 561 17.98 -12.36 -22.78
CA ILE A 561 16.64 -11.86 -22.46
C ILE A 561 15.71 -12.25 -23.62
N PRO A 562 14.66 -13.06 -23.39
CA PRO A 562 13.74 -13.48 -24.44
C PRO A 562 12.99 -12.30 -25.05
N VAL A 563 12.91 -12.26 -26.39
CA VAL A 563 12.14 -11.22 -27.10
C VAL A 563 10.65 -11.30 -26.80
N GLU A 564 10.15 -12.47 -26.39
CA GLU A 564 8.78 -12.70 -25.98
C GLU A 564 8.37 -11.81 -24.79
N LEU A 565 9.30 -11.37 -23.94
CA LEU A 565 8.99 -10.40 -22.86
C LEU A 565 8.51 -9.05 -23.42
N CYS A 566 8.84 -8.71 -24.67
CA CYS A 566 8.31 -7.52 -25.33
C CYS A 566 6.79 -7.59 -25.59
N ASN A 567 6.13 -8.74 -25.41
CA ASN A 567 4.68 -8.87 -25.55
C ASN A 567 3.91 -8.35 -24.33
N LEU A 568 4.59 -8.11 -23.20
CA LEU A 568 3.96 -7.67 -21.94
C LEU A 568 3.62 -6.18 -21.99
N GLN A 569 2.37 -5.85 -22.30
CA GLN A 569 1.92 -4.46 -22.52
C GLN A 569 1.67 -3.69 -21.21
N TYR A 570 1.37 -4.40 -20.12
CA TYR A 570 1.11 -3.81 -18.80
C TYR A 570 2.35 -3.74 -17.90
N LEU A 571 3.50 -4.22 -18.38
CA LEU A 571 4.74 -4.26 -17.61
C LEU A 571 5.15 -2.84 -17.21
N SER A 572 5.22 -2.61 -15.90
CA SER A 572 5.63 -1.34 -15.28
C SER A 572 7.00 -1.43 -14.61
N PHE A 573 7.35 -2.60 -14.07
CA PHE A 573 8.61 -2.83 -13.37
C PHE A 573 9.31 -4.09 -13.89
N LEU A 574 10.58 -3.96 -14.29
CA LEU A 574 11.43 -5.07 -14.68
C LEU A 574 12.79 -4.98 -13.99
N ASP A 575 13.08 -5.94 -13.12
CA ASP A 575 14.40 -6.10 -12.49
C ASP A 575 14.95 -7.51 -12.74
N LEU A 576 15.98 -7.57 -13.57
CA LEU A 576 16.76 -8.77 -13.88
C LEU A 576 18.24 -8.59 -13.49
N SER A 577 18.53 -7.64 -12.62
CA SER A 577 19.90 -7.27 -12.23
C SER A 577 20.64 -8.39 -11.48
N HIS A 578 21.96 -8.31 -11.42
CA HIS A 578 22.81 -9.27 -10.68
C HIS A 578 22.54 -10.73 -11.08
N ASN A 579 22.67 -11.03 -12.37
CA ASN A 579 22.57 -12.36 -12.96
C ASN A 579 23.72 -12.57 -13.97
N ASN A 580 23.72 -13.69 -14.70
CA ASN A 580 24.67 -13.99 -15.78
C ASN A 580 24.03 -13.84 -17.18
N LEU A 581 23.01 -12.97 -17.33
CA LEU A 581 22.32 -12.79 -18.61
C LEU A 581 23.27 -12.21 -19.65
N SER A 582 23.20 -12.69 -20.88
CA SER A 582 24.14 -12.33 -21.96
C SER A 582 23.44 -12.03 -23.28
N GLY A 583 24.18 -11.62 -24.31
CA GLY A 583 23.60 -11.23 -25.60
C GLY A 583 22.97 -9.83 -25.56
N PHE A 584 22.12 -9.54 -26.55
CA PHE A 584 21.57 -8.20 -26.78
C PHE A 584 20.31 -7.93 -25.96
N ILE A 585 20.10 -6.66 -25.58
CA ILE A 585 18.82 -6.19 -25.05
C ILE A 585 17.79 -6.16 -26.21
N PRO A 586 16.64 -6.85 -26.11
CA PRO A 586 15.65 -6.89 -27.17
C PRO A 586 14.99 -5.52 -27.40
N SER A 587 14.54 -5.27 -28.63
CA SER A 587 13.89 -4.02 -29.02
C SER A 587 12.39 -4.06 -28.71
N CYS A 588 12.00 -3.64 -27.50
CA CYS A 588 10.62 -3.71 -27.04
C CYS A 588 9.84 -2.41 -27.31
N SER A 589 9.22 -2.29 -28.49
CA SER A 589 8.38 -1.13 -28.83
C SER A 589 7.04 -1.09 -28.10
N ASN A 590 6.58 -2.22 -27.54
CA ASN A 590 5.26 -2.36 -26.91
C ASN A 590 5.24 -2.05 -25.41
N TRP A 591 6.39 -1.79 -24.79
CA TRP A 591 6.49 -1.40 -23.38
C TRP A 591 6.13 0.08 -23.19
N SER A 592 4.88 0.42 -23.44
CA SER A 592 4.39 1.78 -23.31
C SER A 592 4.19 2.20 -21.85
N LEU A 593 3.99 1.26 -20.92
CA LEU A 593 3.73 1.54 -19.49
C LEU A 593 4.94 1.29 -18.57
N ILE A 594 6.08 0.88 -19.13
CA ILE A 594 7.29 0.57 -18.35
C ILE A 594 7.84 1.84 -17.69
N LYS A 595 8.12 1.75 -16.39
CA LYS A 595 8.66 2.83 -15.58
C LYS A 595 10.06 2.54 -15.08
N HIS A 596 10.33 1.31 -14.66
CA HIS A 596 11.60 0.97 -14.04
C HIS A 596 12.21 -0.25 -14.72
N VAL A 597 13.42 -0.09 -15.24
CA VAL A 597 14.20 -1.16 -15.87
C VAL A 597 15.57 -1.25 -15.20
N HIS A 598 15.85 -2.39 -14.59
CA HIS A 598 17.14 -2.74 -13.98
C HIS A 598 17.71 -3.98 -14.64
N LEU A 599 18.79 -3.81 -15.39
CA LEU A 599 19.55 -4.88 -16.05
C LEU A 599 21.02 -4.89 -15.62
N ASN A 600 21.36 -4.12 -14.58
CA ASN A 600 22.75 -3.96 -14.16
C ASN A 600 23.38 -5.25 -13.63
N LYS A 601 24.72 -5.30 -13.61
CA LYS A 601 25.50 -6.46 -13.13
C LYS A 601 25.10 -7.74 -13.86
N ASN A 602 25.21 -7.70 -15.18
CA ASN A 602 24.98 -8.81 -16.10
C ASN A 602 26.13 -8.87 -17.13
N ARG A 603 25.97 -9.68 -18.17
CA ARG A 603 26.94 -9.86 -19.27
C ARG A 603 26.35 -9.42 -20.61
N LEU A 604 25.45 -8.43 -20.60
CA LEU A 604 24.75 -7.95 -21.80
C LEU A 604 25.71 -7.21 -22.72
N THR A 605 25.55 -7.41 -24.03
CA THR A 605 26.44 -6.87 -25.07
C THR A 605 25.68 -6.08 -26.14
N GLY A 606 26.44 -5.41 -27.00
CA GLY A 606 25.90 -4.67 -28.14
C GLY A 606 25.39 -3.27 -27.79
N SER A 607 24.73 -2.64 -28.76
CA SER A 607 24.26 -1.25 -28.65
C SER A 607 22.80 -1.18 -28.24
N ILE A 608 22.42 -0.13 -27.50
CA ILE A 608 21.04 0.13 -27.07
C ILE A 608 20.19 0.84 -28.14
N THR A 609 20.63 0.90 -29.41
CA THR A 609 20.09 1.80 -30.45
C THR A 609 18.56 1.80 -30.62
N SER A 610 17.86 0.70 -30.33
CA SER A 610 16.40 0.61 -30.42
C SER A 610 15.69 0.07 -29.18
N ALA A 611 16.42 -0.34 -28.13
CA ALA A 611 15.89 -1.11 -27.00
C ALA A 611 14.70 -0.44 -26.29
N PHE A 612 14.76 0.89 -26.08
CA PHE A 612 13.79 1.64 -25.27
C PHE A 612 13.16 2.84 -26.01
N LYS A 613 13.23 2.85 -27.35
CA LYS A 613 12.81 4.00 -28.19
C LYS A 613 11.33 4.39 -28.03
N GLY A 614 10.48 3.49 -27.53
CA GLY A 614 9.03 3.70 -27.32
C GLY A 614 8.58 3.85 -25.86
N CYS A 615 9.51 3.82 -24.89
CA CYS A 615 9.18 3.71 -23.47
C CYS A 615 8.99 5.08 -22.80
N SER A 616 7.99 5.87 -23.24
CA SER A 616 7.84 7.29 -22.84
C SER A 616 7.62 7.54 -21.35
N PHE A 617 7.16 6.54 -20.60
CA PHE A 617 6.93 6.61 -19.15
C PHE A 617 8.12 6.12 -18.32
N LEU A 618 9.26 5.80 -18.95
CA LEU A 618 10.44 5.29 -18.26
C LEU A 618 10.98 6.35 -17.29
N VAL A 619 11.02 6.01 -16.01
CA VAL A 619 11.53 6.81 -14.89
C VAL A 619 12.95 6.40 -14.52
N THR A 620 13.26 5.10 -14.59
CA THR A 620 14.58 4.56 -14.26
C THR A 620 15.09 3.61 -15.34
N LEU A 621 16.29 3.90 -15.83
CA LEU A 621 17.06 3.01 -16.69
C LEU A 621 18.42 2.74 -16.05
N ASN A 622 18.59 1.52 -15.55
CA ASN A 622 19.81 1.09 -14.86
C ASN A 622 20.46 -0.07 -15.63
N LEU A 623 21.54 0.23 -16.34
CA LEU A 623 22.30 -0.70 -17.19
C LEU A 623 23.76 -0.86 -16.72
N ARG A 624 24.08 -0.44 -15.49
CA ARG A 624 25.46 -0.46 -14.98
C ARG A 624 26.10 -1.85 -15.04
N ASP A 625 27.43 -1.92 -15.06
CA ASP A 625 28.19 -3.17 -14.90
C ASP A 625 27.76 -4.22 -15.95
N ASN A 626 27.93 -3.89 -17.23
CA ASN A 626 27.64 -4.75 -18.38
C ASN A 626 28.73 -4.56 -19.46
N TYR A 627 28.57 -5.19 -20.62
CA TYR A 627 29.48 -5.09 -21.75
C TYR A 627 28.84 -4.34 -22.94
N LEU A 628 27.98 -3.36 -22.66
CA LEU A 628 27.27 -2.60 -23.69
C LEU A 628 28.24 -1.67 -24.44
N THR A 629 28.00 -1.49 -25.73
CA THR A 629 28.89 -0.77 -26.66
C THR A 629 28.11 0.28 -27.46
N GLY A 630 28.82 1.10 -28.23
CA GLY A 630 28.20 2.12 -29.09
C GLY A 630 27.99 3.45 -28.35
N ASN A 631 27.13 4.31 -28.90
CA ASN A 631 26.89 5.65 -28.36
C ASN A 631 25.53 5.70 -27.66
N ILE A 632 25.33 6.66 -26.75
CA ILE A 632 23.99 6.97 -26.21
C ILE A 632 23.10 7.46 -27.37
N PRO A 633 21.97 6.81 -27.69
CA PRO A 633 21.15 7.20 -28.84
C PRO A 633 20.37 8.50 -28.61
N ASN A 634 20.12 9.24 -29.70
CA ASN A 634 19.41 10.53 -29.65
C ASN A 634 17.96 10.42 -29.14
N TRP A 635 17.30 9.25 -29.26
CA TRP A 635 15.94 9.09 -28.74
C TRP A 635 15.87 9.18 -27.21
N ILE A 636 17.00 9.15 -26.50
CA ILE A 636 17.03 9.33 -25.04
C ILE A 636 16.32 10.62 -24.63
N GLY A 637 16.45 11.70 -25.41
CA GLY A 637 15.80 12.98 -25.13
C GLY A 637 14.28 12.98 -25.29
N ASN A 638 13.70 11.90 -25.84
CA ASN A 638 12.24 11.75 -25.90
C ASN A 638 11.65 11.15 -24.61
N LEU A 639 12.50 10.70 -23.66
CA LEU A 639 12.05 10.08 -22.41
C LEU A 639 11.82 11.13 -21.33
N SER A 640 10.77 11.95 -21.49
CA SER A 640 10.51 13.11 -20.62
C SER A 640 10.29 12.76 -19.13
N SER A 641 9.94 11.51 -18.82
CA SER A 641 9.76 11.04 -17.43
C SER A 641 11.05 10.50 -16.79
N LEU A 642 12.15 10.41 -17.55
CA LEU A 642 13.37 9.74 -17.09
C LEU A 642 14.05 10.57 -16.01
N SER A 643 14.12 9.99 -14.81
CA SER A 643 14.70 10.61 -13.63
C SER A 643 16.04 10.01 -13.23
N ILE A 644 16.28 8.74 -13.56
CA ILE A 644 17.49 8.01 -13.19
C ILE A 644 18.05 7.31 -14.43
N LEU A 645 19.26 7.71 -14.84
CA LEU A 645 20.01 7.10 -15.95
C LEU A 645 21.38 6.65 -15.45
N LEU A 646 21.57 5.33 -15.35
CA LEU A 646 22.81 4.74 -14.82
C LEU A 646 23.42 3.78 -15.85
N LEU A 647 24.54 4.17 -16.45
CA LEU A 647 25.27 3.48 -17.52
C LEU A 647 26.71 3.11 -17.12
N LYS A 648 27.07 3.27 -15.84
CA LYS A 648 28.39 2.98 -15.29
C LYS A 648 29.00 1.66 -15.75
N ALA A 649 30.32 1.58 -15.90
CA ALA A 649 31.06 0.33 -16.10
C ALA A 649 30.54 -0.45 -17.32
N ASN A 650 30.68 0.19 -18.49
CA ASN A 650 30.32 -0.34 -19.80
C ASN A 650 31.38 0.11 -20.83
N TYR A 651 31.18 -0.24 -22.10
CA TYR A 651 32.05 0.17 -23.21
C TYR A 651 31.38 1.22 -24.11
N PHE A 652 30.55 2.10 -23.54
CA PHE A 652 29.98 3.20 -24.32
C PHE A 652 31.08 4.17 -24.77
N GLN A 653 30.92 4.72 -25.96
CA GLN A 653 31.91 5.58 -26.61
C GLN A 653 31.26 6.81 -27.27
N GLY A 654 32.10 7.67 -27.84
CA GLY A 654 31.67 8.89 -28.51
C GLY A 654 31.35 10.02 -27.53
N LYS A 655 30.64 11.04 -28.00
CA LYS A 655 30.29 12.22 -27.18
C LYS A 655 29.02 11.96 -26.37
N ILE A 656 28.93 12.58 -25.20
CA ILE A 656 27.67 12.71 -24.46
C ILE A 656 26.69 13.53 -25.33
N PRO A 657 25.55 12.96 -25.78
CA PRO A 657 24.66 13.63 -26.70
C PRO A 657 23.89 14.78 -26.03
N PHE A 658 23.68 15.87 -26.76
CA PHE A 658 22.94 17.03 -26.25
C PHE A 658 21.48 16.69 -25.86
N GLN A 659 20.93 15.60 -26.41
CA GLN A 659 19.57 15.14 -26.11
C GLN A 659 19.36 14.75 -24.64
N ILE A 660 20.42 14.44 -23.89
CA ILE A 660 20.32 14.25 -22.43
C ILE A 660 19.82 15.53 -21.75
N CYS A 661 20.14 16.70 -22.30
CA CYS A 661 19.68 17.98 -21.76
C CYS A 661 18.17 18.23 -21.95
N LEU A 662 17.45 17.37 -22.67
CA LEU A 662 15.99 17.42 -22.79
C LEU A 662 15.27 16.66 -21.67
N LEU A 663 16.03 15.98 -20.79
CA LEU A 663 15.50 15.19 -19.69
C LEU A 663 15.22 16.06 -18.46
N GLU A 664 14.12 16.80 -18.49
CA GLU A 664 13.76 17.78 -17.43
C GLU A 664 13.59 17.17 -16.03
N GLN A 665 13.28 15.86 -15.94
CA GLN A 665 13.09 15.17 -14.67
C GLN A 665 14.34 14.45 -14.15
N LEU A 666 15.46 14.54 -14.88
CA LEU A 666 16.70 13.85 -14.53
C LEU A 666 17.25 14.35 -13.20
N SER A 667 17.60 13.40 -12.34
CA SER A 667 18.12 13.66 -10.99
C SER A 667 19.37 12.83 -10.69
N LEU A 668 19.50 11.64 -11.28
CA LEU A 668 20.70 10.81 -11.18
C LEU A 668 21.22 10.48 -12.58
N LEU A 669 22.45 10.91 -12.84
CA LEU A 669 23.17 10.61 -14.06
C LEU A 669 24.51 9.97 -13.70
N ASP A 670 24.68 8.70 -14.04
CA ASP A 670 25.95 7.99 -13.85
C ASP A 670 26.42 7.43 -15.20
N LEU A 671 27.42 8.09 -15.79
CA LEU A 671 28.08 7.69 -17.03
C LEU A 671 29.52 7.23 -16.76
N SER A 672 29.86 6.98 -15.51
CA SER A 672 31.23 6.70 -15.11
C SER A 672 31.78 5.40 -15.69
N ASP A 673 33.11 5.26 -15.76
CA ASP A 673 33.78 4.03 -16.19
C ASP A 673 33.30 3.56 -17.58
N ASN A 674 33.55 4.42 -18.57
CA ASN A 674 33.20 4.24 -19.98
C ASN A 674 34.30 4.85 -20.86
N SER A 675 34.06 4.94 -22.17
CA SER A 675 34.96 5.57 -23.15
C SER A 675 34.36 6.84 -23.77
N PHE A 676 33.54 7.61 -23.03
CA PHE A 676 33.03 8.89 -23.51
C PHE A 676 34.14 9.91 -23.70
N SER A 677 34.04 10.71 -24.76
CA SER A 677 35.03 11.72 -25.13
C SER A 677 34.40 13.04 -25.57
N GLY A 678 35.22 14.08 -25.76
CA GLY A 678 34.75 15.43 -26.03
C GLY A 678 34.38 16.20 -24.76
N GLN A 679 33.74 17.35 -24.94
CA GLN A 679 33.41 18.28 -23.86
C GLN A 679 32.16 17.84 -23.07
N ILE A 680 32.15 18.21 -21.78
CA ILE A 680 30.94 18.12 -20.95
C ILE A 680 29.88 19.09 -21.52
N PRO A 681 28.65 18.63 -21.83
CA PRO A 681 27.61 19.51 -22.35
C PRO A 681 27.21 20.58 -21.32
N HIS A 682 27.46 21.85 -21.65
CA HIS A 682 27.06 22.99 -20.79
C HIS A 682 25.55 23.02 -20.49
N CYS A 683 24.73 22.46 -21.39
CA CYS A 683 23.27 22.37 -21.22
C CYS A 683 22.81 21.45 -20.09
N LEU A 684 23.69 20.67 -19.45
CA LEU A 684 23.35 19.92 -18.25
C LEU A 684 22.88 20.84 -17.11
N SER A 685 23.36 22.08 -17.09
CA SER A 685 22.90 23.14 -16.18
C SER A 685 21.42 23.52 -16.34
N ASN A 686 20.81 23.24 -17.50
CA ASN A 686 19.40 23.54 -17.74
C ASN A 686 18.46 22.54 -17.05
N ILE A 687 18.99 21.41 -16.58
CA ILE A 687 18.23 20.40 -15.87
C ILE A 687 18.19 20.80 -14.39
N PRO A 688 17.02 20.81 -13.73
CA PRO A 688 16.91 21.26 -12.35
C PRO A 688 17.54 20.30 -11.32
N PHE A 689 17.67 19.00 -11.65
CA PHE A 689 18.15 17.95 -10.73
C PHE A 689 17.41 17.95 -9.37
N GLU A 690 16.12 18.26 -9.40
CA GLU A 690 15.28 18.39 -8.20
C GLU A 690 14.75 17.04 -7.67
N PRO A 691 14.38 16.98 -6.38
CA PRO A 691 13.66 15.85 -5.82
C PRO A 691 12.33 15.61 -6.55
N THR A 692 12.03 14.35 -6.87
CA THR A 692 10.75 13.98 -7.50
C THR A 692 10.12 12.81 -6.76
N TYR A 693 8.83 12.93 -6.44
CA TYR A 693 8.07 11.88 -5.74
C TYR A 693 7.74 10.67 -6.63
N THR A 694 8.16 10.68 -7.89
CA THR A 694 7.91 9.62 -8.87
C THR A 694 8.99 8.54 -8.87
N LYS A 695 10.19 8.77 -8.28
CA LYS A 695 11.30 7.81 -8.35
C LYS A 695 11.02 6.53 -7.58
N SER A 696 10.49 6.64 -6.37
CA SER A 696 10.23 5.48 -5.50
C SER A 696 8.90 4.77 -5.77
N LYS A 697 8.02 5.35 -6.61
CA LYS A 697 6.65 4.86 -6.79
C LYS A 697 6.60 3.76 -7.85
N VAL A 698 6.56 2.51 -7.39
CA VAL A 698 6.24 1.37 -8.24
C VAL A 698 4.72 1.25 -8.33
N LEU A 699 4.19 0.94 -9.51
CA LEU A 699 2.78 0.64 -9.70
C LEU A 699 2.49 -0.78 -9.20
N GLY A 700 2.62 -1.02 -7.90
CA GLY A 700 1.81 -2.09 -7.31
C GLY A 700 0.36 -1.66 -7.47
N LEU A 701 -0.52 -2.56 -7.90
CA LEU A 701 -1.95 -2.29 -7.89
C LEU A 701 -2.30 -1.70 -6.51
N GLY A 702 -2.63 -0.41 -6.54
CA GLY A 702 -2.98 0.34 -5.36
C GLY A 702 -4.13 -0.37 -4.69
N ILE A 703 -3.90 -0.81 -3.46
CA ILE A 703 -4.90 -1.38 -2.58
C ILE A 703 -5.51 -2.66 -3.18
N ILE A 704 -5.14 -3.82 -2.66
CA ILE A 704 -6.13 -4.92 -2.63
C ILE A 704 -7.22 -4.42 -1.68
N SER A 705 -8.10 -3.56 -2.19
CA SER A 705 -9.44 -3.46 -1.65
C SER A 705 -9.99 -4.84 -1.89
N PHE A 706 -10.04 -5.65 -0.84
CA PHE A 706 -10.75 -6.92 -0.87
C PHE A 706 -12.25 -6.63 -0.97
N SER A 707 -12.65 -6.00 -2.08
CA SER A 707 -14.03 -5.86 -2.53
C SER A 707 -14.61 -7.22 -2.96
N SER A 708 -13.77 -8.26 -3.02
CA SER A 708 -14.12 -9.62 -3.42
C SER A 708 -13.94 -10.69 -2.34
N PHE A 709 -13.67 -10.34 -1.07
CA PHE A 709 -14.13 -11.27 -0.04
C PHE A 709 -15.62 -11.42 -0.23
N ASN A 710 -16.14 -12.63 -0.09
CA ASN A 710 -17.55 -12.84 0.09
C ASN A 710 -17.86 -12.22 1.44
N MET A 711 -18.06 -10.89 1.42
CA MET A 711 -18.11 -9.97 2.54
C MET A 711 -19.18 -10.42 3.53
N SER A 712 -19.96 -11.45 3.27
CA SER A 712 -20.88 -12.14 4.18
C SER A 712 -20.30 -12.55 5.54
N SER A 713 -18.98 -12.80 5.68
CA SER A 713 -18.36 -13.19 6.96
C SER A 713 -18.01 -11.99 7.84
N ILE A 714 -17.33 -10.95 7.32
CA ILE A 714 -17.18 -9.66 8.04
C ILE A 714 -18.54 -8.95 8.17
N LEU A 715 -19.43 -9.18 7.21
CA LEU A 715 -20.82 -8.78 7.32
C LEU A 715 -21.53 -9.55 8.42
N GLN A 716 -21.04 -10.62 9.05
CA GLN A 716 -21.86 -11.31 10.06
C GLN A 716 -21.98 -10.50 11.37
N SER A 717 -20.91 -9.79 11.74
CA SER A 717 -20.92 -8.73 12.76
C SER A 717 -21.75 -7.52 12.32
N ALA A 718 -21.67 -7.18 11.02
CA ALA A 718 -22.55 -6.20 10.40
C ALA A 718 -23.95 -6.77 10.04
N MET A 719 -24.27 -8.04 10.28
CA MET A 719 -25.59 -8.66 9.97
C MET A 719 -26.48 -8.58 11.19
N ILE A 720 -25.92 -8.21 12.34
CA ILE A 720 -26.66 -7.57 13.42
C ILE A 720 -27.13 -6.17 12.97
N MET A 721 -26.43 -5.56 12.01
CA MET A 721 -26.73 -4.26 11.39
C MET A 721 -27.34 -4.44 9.99
N ASN A 722 -28.60 -4.89 9.95
CA ASN A 722 -29.46 -4.74 8.77
C ASN A 722 -29.18 -3.38 8.10
N LYS A 723 -28.70 -3.38 6.85
CA LYS A 723 -28.50 -2.23 5.93
C LYS A 723 -28.33 -0.88 6.66
N HIS A 724 -27.13 -0.28 6.73
CA HIS A 724 -26.87 1.18 6.68
C HIS A 724 -25.58 1.61 7.40
N SER A 725 -24.42 1.38 6.78
CA SER A 725 -23.31 2.36 6.72
C SER A 725 -22.24 1.79 5.77
N MET A 726 -22.15 2.36 4.58
CA MET A 726 -21.18 1.99 3.53
C MET A 726 -19.79 2.66 3.76
N TYR A 727 -19.52 3.19 4.95
CA TYR A 727 -18.35 4.09 5.17
C TYR A 727 -17.40 3.71 6.31
N VAL A 728 -17.60 2.58 7.02
CA VAL A 728 -16.65 2.13 8.06
C VAL A 728 -15.38 1.48 7.48
N PHE A 729 -15.33 1.19 6.17
CA PHE A 729 -14.26 0.39 5.56
C PHE A 729 -13.13 1.20 4.89
N ASN A 730 -13.01 2.49 5.17
CA ASN A 730 -11.86 3.32 4.75
C ASN A 730 -10.84 3.56 5.86
N ASP A 731 -10.94 2.86 7.00
CA ASP A 731 -9.92 2.96 8.03
C ASP A 731 -8.62 2.26 7.55
N PRO A 732 -7.48 2.99 7.41
CA PRO A 732 -6.22 2.46 6.90
C PRO A 732 -5.65 1.25 7.67
N TYR A 733 -6.22 0.88 8.82
CA TYR A 733 -5.79 -0.29 9.61
C TYR A 733 -6.28 -1.64 9.08
N TYR A 734 -7.37 -1.70 8.30
CA TYR A 734 -7.86 -2.94 7.67
C TYR A 734 -7.22 -3.25 6.31
N ILE A 735 -6.36 -2.35 5.83
CA ILE A 735 -5.61 -2.54 4.59
C ILE A 735 -4.41 -3.43 4.93
N LEU A 736 -4.46 -4.69 4.46
CA LEU A 736 -3.27 -5.52 4.35
C LEU A 736 -2.21 -4.69 3.59
N PRO A 737 -1.02 -4.46 4.17
CA PRO A 737 -0.07 -3.52 3.61
C PRO A 737 0.20 -3.89 2.15
N SER A 738 0.04 -2.93 1.24
CA SER A 738 0.49 -3.06 -0.14
C SER A 738 2.00 -3.20 -0.12
N VAL A 739 2.48 -4.44 -0.21
CA VAL A 739 3.91 -4.69 -0.26
C VAL A 739 4.33 -4.68 -1.72
N GLU A 740 4.69 -3.49 -2.16
CA GLU A 740 5.23 -3.24 -3.49
C GLU A 740 6.67 -3.76 -3.58
N VAL A 741 7.08 -4.16 -4.79
CA VAL A 741 8.50 -4.30 -5.12
C VAL A 741 9.15 -2.93 -4.92
N LEU A 742 10.14 -2.84 -4.03
CA LEU A 742 10.77 -1.56 -3.72
C LEU A 742 11.77 -1.18 -4.82
N GLN A 743 11.64 0.02 -5.37
CA GLN A 743 12.65 0.61 -6.22
C GLN A 743 13.94 0.84 -5.41
N GLU A 744 15.03 0.23 -5.86
CA GLU A 744 16.36 0.34 -5.26
C GLU A 744 17.40 0.66 -6.35
N VAL A 745 18.29 1.63 -6.10
CA VAL A 745 19.41 1.94 -7.00
C VAL A 745 20.69 2.14 -6.21
N GLU A 746 21.82 1.76 -6.79
CA GLU A 746 23.14 2.04 -6.22
C GLU A 746 23.73 3.26 -6.93
N PHE A 747 24.24 4.23 -6.17
CA PHE A 747 24.89 5.44 -6.71
C PHE A 747 26.12 5.80 -5.88
N SER A 748 27.15 6.32 -6.54
CA SER A 748 28.41 6.71 -5.92
C SER A 748 28.31 8.11 -5.30
N THR A 749 28.53 8.24 -4.00
CA THR A 749 28.67 9.53 -3.33
C THR A 749 29.56 9.39 -2.11
N LYS A 750 30.27 10.45 -1.73
CA LYS A 750 31.17 10.45 -0.56
C LYS A 750 32.18 9.30 -0.62
N ASN A 751 32.71 9.03 -1.82
CA ASN A 751 33.64 7.95 -2.12
C ASN A 751 33.12 6.53 -1.81
N ARG A 752 31.79 6.33 -1.77
CA ARG A 752 31.15 5.03 -1.52
C ARG A 752 29.98 4.80 -2.46
N ILE A 753 29.80 3.55 -2.87
CA ILE A 753 28.58 3.11 -3.55
C ILE A 753 27.54 2.81 -2.47
N LEU A 754 26.45 3.59 -2.44
CA LEU A 754 25.36 3.43 -1.49
C LEU A 754 24.09 3.00 -2.22
N SER A 755 23.29 2.17 -1.54
CA SER A 755 21.96 1.76 -2.02
C SER A 755 20.89 2.72 -1.49
N TYR A 756 20.06 3.24 -2.39
CA TYR A 756 18.98 4.19 -2.15
C TYR A 756 17.64 3.56 -2.52
N LYS A 757 16.67 3.59 -1.59
CA LYS A 757 15.33 3.06 -1.77
C LYS A 757 14.28 3.84 -0.98
N GLY A 758 13.02 3.67 -1.35
CA GLY A 758 11.90 4.37 -0.70
C GLY A 758 12.05 5.90 -0.80
N ASP A 759 11.58 6.62 0.22
CA ASP A 759 11.54 8.09 0.19
C ASP A 759 12.93 8.73 0.04
N ILE A 760 13.98 8.10 0.57
CA ILE A 760 15.35 8.62 0.48
C ILE A 760 15.80 8.74 -0.99
N LEU A 761 15.38 7.81 -1.86
CA LEU A 761 15.69 7.86 -3.29
C LEU A 761 15.10 9.12 -3.95
N ASN A 762 13.92 9.57 -3.51
CA ASN A 762 13.26 10.75 -4.07
C ASN A 762 14.10 12.02 -3.86
N TYR A 763 14.83 12.11 -2.74
CA TYR A 763 15.67 13.27 -2.39
C TYR A 763 17.07 13.25 -3.00
N MET A 764 17.55 12.10 -3.48
CA MET A 764 18.91 11.98 -3.98
C MET A 764 19.05 12.58 -5.39
N SER A 765 20.13 13.33 -5.60
CA SER A 765 20.51 13.90 -6.90
C SER A 765 22.03 13.92 -7.07
N GLY A 766 22.52 13.66 -8.28
CA GLY A 766 23.95 13.55 -8.52
C GLY A 766 24.34 13.26 -9.97
N ILE A 767 25.57 13.66 -10.30
CA ILE A 767 26.21 13.45 -11.59
C ILE A 767 27.57 12.78 -11.36
N ASP A 768 27.76 11.61 -11.94
CA ASP A 768 29.05 10.93 -12.00
C ASP A 768 29.47 10.72 -13.46
N LEU A 769 30.50 11.46 -13.88
CA LEU A 769 31.13 11.36 -15.19
C LEU A 769 32.58 10.87 -15.09
N SER A 770 32.97 10.34 -13.93
CA SER A 770 34.35 9.92 -13.70
C SER A 770 34.80 8.82 -14.64
N CYS A 771 36.10 8.60 -14.77
CA CYS A 771 36.62 7.42 -15.45
C CYS A 771 36.21 7.36 -16.93
N ASN A 772 36.45 8.47 -17.63
CA ASN A 772 36.16 8.62 -19.05
C ASN A 772 37.33 9.35 -19.74
N LYS A 773 37.14 9.75 -20.99
CA LYS A 773 38.12 10.48 -21.82
C LYS A 773 37.60 11.89 -22.14
N LEU A 774 36.84 12.49 -21.22
CA LEU A 774 36.26 13.83 -21.40
C LEU A 774 37.37 14.88 -21.39
N GLU A 775 37.24 15.88 -22.25
CA GLU A 775 38.27 16.89 -22.50
C GLU A 775 37.67 18.31 -22.51
N GLY A 776 38.53 19.32 -22.52
CA GLY A 776 38.12 20.73 -22.49
C GLY A 776 37.81 21.23 -21.07
N GLU A 777 37.25 22.42 -20.98
CA GLU A 777 36.99 23.09 -19.70
C GLU A 777 35.70 22.60 -19.02
N ILE A 778 35.65 22.69 -17.70
CA ILE A 778 34.43 22.47 -16.92
C ILE A 778 33.47 23.64 -17.18
N PRO A 779 32.25 23.41 -17.70
CA PRO A 779 31.30 24.49 -17.98
C PRO A 779 30.94 25.26 -16.70
N PRO A 780 31.12 26.60 -16.65
CA PRO A 780 30.75 27.39 -15.49
C PRO A 780 29.27 27.31 -15.13
N GLU A 781 28.40 27.05 -16.10
CA GLU A 781 26.96 26.92 -15.91
C GLU A 781 26.60 25.73 -15.01
N LEU A 782 27.47 24.71 -14.87
CA LEU A 782 27.24 23.62 -13.91
C LEU A 782 27.13 24.12 -12.46
N GLY A 783 27.68 25.29 -12.14
CA GLY A 783 27.51 25.92 -10.83
C GLY A 783 26.07 26.30 -10.51
N ASP A 784 25.16 26.38 -11.49
CA ASP A 784 23.76 26.73 -11.28
C ASP A 784 22.90 25.52 -10.80
N LEU A 785 23.49 24.32 -10.70
CA LEU A 785 22.85 23.08 -10.21
C LEU A 785 22.66 23.07 -8.68
N SER A 786 21.88 24.00 -8.14
CA SER A 786 21.76 24.22 -6.69
C SER A 786 21.22 23.04 -5.87
N SER A 787 20.51 22.10 -6.51
CA SER A 787 19.89 20.93 -5.88
C SER A 787 20.76 19.67 -5.89
N ILE A 788 21.99 19.71 -6.43
CA ILE A 788 22.83 18.52 -6.60
C ILE A 788 23.53 18.13 -5.28
N HIS A 789 23.53 16.84 -4.92
CA HIS A 789 24.21 16.33 -3.73
C HIS A 789 25.60 15.75 -4.03
N ALA A 790 25.84 15.28 -5.26
CA ALA A 790 27.12 14.67 -5.64
C ALA A 790 27.54 15.05 -7.07
N LEU A 791 28.79 15.47 -7.24
CA LEU A 791 29.40 15.75 -8.53
C LEU A 791 30.79 15.10 -8.59
N ASN A 792 30.97 14.14 -9.49
CA ASN A 792 32.23 13.43 -9.68
C ASN A 792 32.67 13.54 -11.15
N LEU A 793 33.79 14.23 -11.39
CA LEU A 793 34.41 14.43 -12.70
C LEU A 793 35.83 13.84 -12.74
N SER A 794 36.21 13.04 -11.74
CA SER A 794 37.56 12.52 -11.59
C SER A 794 38.00 11.59 -12.73
N PHE A 795 39.30 11.38 -12.92
CA PHE A 795 39.85 10.48 -13.94
C PHE A 795 39.32 10.80 -15.35
N ASN A 796 39.58 12.02 -15.80
CA ASN A 796 39.29 12.52 -17.15
C ASN A 796 40.49 13.34 -17.67
N ASN A 797 40.35 13.93 -18.85
CA ASN A 797 41.34 14.80 -19.48
C ASN A 797 40.90 16.28 -19.45
N LEU A 798 40.17 16.70 -18.41
CA LEU A 798 39.62 18.06 -18.30
C LEU A 798 40.74 19.07 -18.06
N THR A 799 40.62 20.26 -18.66
CA THR A 799 41.61 21.35 -18.61
C THR A 799 41.00 22.63 -18.07
N GLY A 800 41.82 23.66 -17.83
CA GLY A 800 41.35 24.96 -17.32
C GLY A 800 41.09 24.96 -15.81
N SER A 801 40.51 26.05 -15.31
CA SER A 801 40.31 26.27 -13.87
C SER A 801 38.97 25.78 -13.35
N ILE A 802 38.88 25.50 -12.04
CA ILE A 802 37.60 25.25 -11.35
C ILE A 802 36.72 26.52 -11.46
N PRO A 803 35.49 26.43 -12.00
CA PRO A 803 34.61 27.59 -12.11
C PRO A 803 34.25 28.17 -10.74
N THR A 804 34.35 29.50 -10.59
CA THR A 804 33.95 30.18 -9.34
C THR A 804 32.47 30.04 -9.04
N SER A 805 31.65 29.77 -10.06
CA SER A 805 30.21 29.49 -9.94
C SER A 805 29.90 28.26 -9.10
N PHE A 806 30.84 27.33 -8.89
CA PHE A 806 30.64 26.15 -8.03
C PHE A 806 30.37 26.52 -6.57
N SER A 807 30.69 27.75 -6.15
CA SER A 807 30.29 28.30 -4.85
C SER A 807 28.76 28.34 -4.64
N LYS A 808 27.95 28.29 -5.71
CA LYS A 808 26.48 28.29 -5.63
C LYS A 808 25.85 26.91 -5.38
N LEU A 809 26.64 25.83 -5.37
CA LEU A 809 26.16 24.45 -5.21
C LEU A 809 25.79 24.13 -3.75
N ASN A 810 24.81 24.83 -3.19
CA ASN A 810 24.57 24.87 -1.74
C ASN A 810 24.25 23.51 -1.09
N GLN A 811 23.69 22.56 -1.85
CA GLN A 811 23.33 21.22 -1.37
C GLN A 811 24.42 20.16 -1.60
N ILE A 812 25.55 20.53 -2.22
CA ILE A 812 26.58 19.56 -2.58
C ILE A 812 27.24 18.96 -1.34
N GLU A 813 27.30 17.64 -1.30
CA GLU A 813 27.92 16.86 -0.22
C GLU A 813 29.21 16.19 -0.67
N SER A 814 29.38 15.94 -1.96
CA SER A 814 30.54 15.24 -2.53
C SER A 814 30.97 15.91 -3.83
N LEU A 815 32.20 16.43 -3.87
CA LEU A 815 32.82 17.04 -5.05
C LEU A 815 34.20 16.40 -5.31
N ASP A 816 34.33 15.64 -6.40
CA ASP A 816 35.59 15.02 -6.80
C ASP A 816 36.00 15.46 -8.21
N LEU A 817 37.13 16.14 -8.30
CA LEU A 817 37.76 16.66 -9.51
C LEU A 817 39.18 16.10 -9.70
N SER A 818 39.55 15.07 -8.94
CA SER A 818 40.91 14.53 -8.93
C SER A 818 41.29 13.87 -10.26
N ASN A 819 42.59 13.67 -10.48
CA ASN A 819 43.12 12.96 -11.65
C ASN A 819 42.63 13.55 -12.98
N ASN A 820 42.92 14.84 -13.17
CA ASN A 820 42.61 15.60 -14.39
C ASN A 820 43.80 16.49 -14.75
N ASN A 821 43.64 17.31 -15.79
CA ASN A 821 44.64 18.29 -16.25
C ASN A 821 44.25 19.72 -15.85
N LEU A 822 43.46 19.90 -14.79
CA LEU A 822 42.98 21.22 -14.34
C LEU A 822 44.12 22.07 -13.79
N ASP A 823 44.04 23.38 -13.98
CA ASP A 823 45.05 24.35 -13.55
C ASP A 823 44.41 25.60 -12.90
N GLY A 824 45.20 26.63 -12.63
CA GLY A 824 44.72 27.82 -11.94
C GLY A 824 44.76 27.73 -10.41
N ILE A 825 44.08 28.67 -9.76
CA ILE A 825 43.94 28.74 -8.30
C ILE A 825 42.63 28.06 -7.90
N ILE A 826 42.64 27.28 -6.81
CA ILE A 826 41.40 26.74 -6.23
C ILE A 826 40.56 27.92 -5.70
N PRO A 827 39.33 28.14 -6.21
CA PRO A 827 38.55 29.33 -5.84
C PRO A 827 38.28 29.40 -4.33
N PRO A 828 38.67 30.50 -3.64
CA PRO A 828 38.42 30.63 -2.20
C PRO A 828 36.93 30.71 -1.86
N GLN A 829 36.08 31.07 -2.82
CA GLN A 829 34.62 31.10 -2.66
C GLN A 829 34.02 29.72 -2.36
N LEU A 830 34.73 28.61 -2.67
CA LEU A 830 34.24 27.26 -2.34
C LEU A 830 34.08 27.03 -0.83
N ILE A 831 34.73 27.84 0.02
CA ILE A 831 34.57 27.79 1.48
C ILE A 831 33.10 28.01 1.91
N GLU A 832 32.28 28.64 1.07
CA GLU A 832 30.85 28.87 1.32
C GLU A 832 29.99 27.59 1.23
N LEU A 833 30.54 26.48 0.72
CA LEU A 833 29.86 25.19 0.60
C LEU A 833 29.78 24.46 1.95
N ASN A 834 28.76 24.81 2.73
CA ASN A 834 28.58 24.30 4.10
C ASN A 834 28.09 22.84 4.20
N SER A 835 27.56 22.28 3.11
CA SER A 835 27.05 20.89 3.06
C SER A 835 28.13 19.88 2.64
N LEU A 836 29.29 20.36 2.18
CA LEU A 836 30.33 19.55 1.57
C LEU A 836 30.99 18.62 2.61
N ALA A 837 30.91 17.31 2.38
CA ALA A 837 31.49 16.28 3.25
C ALA A 837 32.73 15.62 2.64
N VAL A 838 32.84 15.61 1.30
CA VAL A 838 33.99 15.07 0.57
C VAL A 838 34.41 16.07 -0.50
N PHE A 839 35.69 16.42 -0.50
CA PHE A 839 36.33 17.28 -1.50
C PHE A 839 37.65 16.65 -1.94
N ASN A 840 37.87 16.56 -3.25
CA ASN A 840 39.10 16.00 -3.80
C ASN A 840 39.50 16.72 -5.09
N VAL A 841 40.72 17.26 -5.11
CA VAL A 841 41.38 17.92 -6.25
C VAL A 841 42.79 17.38 -6.48
N ALA A 842 43.09 16.20 -5.92
CA ALA A 842 44.39 15.58 -6.04
C ALA A 842 44.78 15.31 -7.51
N HIS A 843 46.08 15.21 -7.77
CA HIS A 843 46.65 14.85 -9.07
C HIS A 843 46.12 15.75 -10.21
N ASN A 844 46.38 17.05 -10.10
CA ASN A 844 46.08 18.09 -11.09
C ASN A 844 47.28 19.04 -11.21
N ASN A 845 47.12 20.16 -11.93
CA ASN A 845 48.12 21.20 -12.13
C ASN A 845 47.80 22.50 -11.37
N PHE A 846 47.08 22.43 -10.24
CA PHE A 846 46.73 23.62 -9.47
C PHE A 846 47.97 24.30 -8.86
N TRP A 847 47.88 25.63 -8.73
CA TRP A 847 48.94 26.47 -8.16
C TRP A 847 48.41 27.48 -7.15
N GLY A 848 49.31 28.03 -6.34
CA GLY A 848 48.97 29.01 -5.30
C GLY A 848 48.71 28.34 -3.94
N THR A 849 47.87 28.96 -3.12
CA THR A 849 47.58 28.49 -1.77
C THR A 849 46.36 27.57 -1.74
N THR A 850 46.37 26.54 -0.89
CA THR A 850 45.16 25.81 -0.51
C THR A 850 44.09 26.75 0.08
N PRO A 851 42.79 26.42 -0.03
CA PRO A 851 41.73 27.21 0.62
C PRO A 851 41.94 27.32 2.13
N GLU A 852 41.50 28.42 2.73
CA GLU A 852 41.56 28.57 4.18
C GLU A 852 40.78 27.44 4.87
N ARG A 853 41.38 26.86 5.93
CA ARG A 853 40.80 25.79 6.73
C ARG A 853 39.65 26.29 7.62
N LYS A 854 38.57 26.76 7.00
CA LYS A 854 37.32 27.23 7.62
C LYS A 854 36.14 26.37 7.15
N ALA A 855 35.06 26.37 7.93
CA ALA A 855 33.86 25.57 7.65
C ALA A 855 34.23 24.10 7.29
N GLN A 856 33.67 23.55 6.21
CA GLN A 856 33.95 22.17 5.80
C GLN A 856 35.40 21.95 5.33
N PHE A 857 36.05 22.97 4.77
CA PHE A 857 37.47 22.90 4.34
C PHE A 857 38.46 22.70 5.50
N GLY A 858 38.03 22.89 6.75
CA GLY A 858 38.80 22.51 7.93
C GLY A 858 38.92 21.00 8.14
N THR A 859 38.04 20.19 7.52
CA THR A 859 37.96 18.73 7.71
C THR A 859 38.80 17.93 6.72
N PHE A 860 39.16 18.53 5.58
CA PHE A 860 39.93 17.84 4.53
C PHE A 860 41.43 17.77 4.88
N ASP A 861 42.04 16.64 4.54
CA ASP A 861 43.43 16.33 4.83
C ASP A 861 44.33 16.48 3.60
N GLU A 862 45.59 16.07 3.73
CA GLU A 862 46.60 16.18 2.66
C GLU A 862 46.19 15.44 1.38
N SER A 863 45.47 14.32 1.51
CA SER A 863 45.08 13.48 0.37
C SER A 863 44.14 14.20 -0.61
N SER A 864 43.32 15.13 -0.12
CA SER A 864 42.43 15.95 -0.97
C SER A 864 43.18 16.87 -1.94
N TYR A 865 44.48 17.12 -1.72
CA TYR A 865 45.27 18.13 -2.45
C TYR A 865 46.57 17.58 -3.04
N GLU A 866 46.94 16.35 -2.73
CA GLU A 866 48.23 15.77 -3.12
C GLU A 866 48.40 15.67 -4.64
N GLY A 867 49.64 15.48 -5.11
CA GLY A 867 49.90 15.36 -6.55
C GLY A 867 49.76 16.66 -7.35
N ASN A 868 49.56 17.82 -6.72
CA ASN A 868 49.58 19.15 -7.35
C ASN A 868 50.94 19.85 -7.14
N PRO A 869 51.86 19.87 -8.13
CA PRO A 869 53.25 20.27 -7.89
C PRO A 869 53.43 21.73 -7.47
N LEU A 870 52.53 22.63 -7.86
CA LEU A 870 52.64 24.07 -7.61
C LEU A 870 51.73 24.59 -6.49
N LEU A 871 50.95 23.70 -5.86
CA LEU A 871 50.07 24.03 -4.74
C LEU A 871 50.84 24.00 -3.41
N CYS A 872 50.54 24.91 -2.49
CA CYS A 872 51.21 25.03 -1.19
C CYS A 872 50.24 25.49 -0.09
N GLY A 873 50.64 25.36 1.18
CA GLY A 873 49.80 25.73 2.34
C GLY A 873 49.08 24.54 2.96
N LEU A 874 48.71 24.67 4.25
CA LEU A 874 48.10 23.58 5.02
C LEU A 874 46.80 23.10 4.35
N PRO A 875 46.52 21.78 4.27
CA PRO A 875 47.21 20.67 4.94
C PRO A 875 48.56 20.24 4.33
N LEU A 876 48.91 20.69 3.13
CA LEU A 876 50.19 20.31 2.50
C LEU A 876 51.36 20.82 3.35
N HIS A 877 52.37 19.98 3.56
CA HIS A 877 53.59 20.36 4.27
C HIS A 877 54.50 21.33 3.48
N LYS A 878 54.07 21.77 2.29
CA LYS A 878 54.80 22.69 1.41
C LYS A 878 54.54 24.15 1.79
N ALA A 879 55.58 24.86 2.23
CA ALA A 879 55.50 26.28 2.55
C ALA A 879 55.37 27.15 1.29
N CYS A 880 54.50 28.15 1.33
CA CYS A 880 54.30 29.10 0.23
C CYS A 880 55.38 30.18 0.22
N THR A 881 56.49 29.95 -0.48
CA THR A 881 57.52 30.96 -0.78
C THR A 881 57.41 31.46 -2.22
N LYS A 882 57.67 32.75 -2.46
CA LYS A 882 57.57 33.38 -3.79
C LYS A 882 58.53 32.72 -4.81
N ILE A 883 57.92 32.02 -5.77
CA ILE A 883 58.33 31.69 -7.16
C ILE A 883 59.70 31.04 -7.35
N GLN A 884 59.70 29.78 -7.79
CA GLN A 884 60.78 29.19 -8.60
C GLN A 884 60.20 28.67 -9.93
N PRO A 885 60.92 28.77 -11.08
CA PRO A 885 60.43 28.35 -12.39
C PRO A 885 60.43 26.82 -12.56
N PRO A 886 59.77 26.28 -13.59
CA PRO A 886 59.51 24.85 -13.72
C PRO A 886 60.80 24.07 -14.00
N SER A 887 61.07 23.07 -13.17
CA SER A 887 62.03 22.01 -13.49
C SER A 887 61.30 20.86 -14.17
N ASN A 888 61.78 20.47 -15.35
CA ASN A 888 61.31 19.35 -16.16
C ASN A 888 60.96 18.12 -15.31
N ILE A 889 59.73 17.65 -15.42
CA ILE A 889 59.28 16.38 -14.83
C ILE A 889 59.51 15.27 -15.89
N PRO A 890 60.11 14.13 -15.52
CA PRO A 890 60.16 12.96 -16.38
C PRO A 890 58.74 12.45 -16.60
N THR A 891 58.39 12.14 -17.85
CA THR A 891 57.24 11.31 -18.16
C THR A 891 57.47 9.93 -17.56
N ASP A 892 56.92 9.70 -16.36
CA ASP A 892 56.76 8.35 -15.85
C ASP A 892 55.50 7.74 -16.44
N ASP A 893 55.63 6.46 -16.72
CA ASP A 893 54.79 5.63 -17.55
C ASP A 893 53.34 5.57 -17.05
N LYS A 894 52.43 5.29 -17.98
CA LYS A 894 50.99 5.18 -17.73
C LYS A 894 50.72 4.22 -16.55
N GLY A 895 50.20 4.78 -15.46
CA GLY A 895 49.49 3.99 -14.45
C GLY A 895 48.14 3.58 -15.02
N ASP A 896 48.11 2.44 -15.71
CA ASP A 896 46.90 1.62 -15.83
C ASP A 896 46.59 1.10 -14.42
N GLU A 897 45.98 1.91 -13.55
CA GLU A 897 45.31 1.43 -12.34
C GLU A 897 44.51 2.54 -11.64
N ALA A 898 43.31 2.16 -11.19
CA ALA A 898 42.47 2.80 -10.17
C ALA A 898 41.45 3.88 -10.60
N CYS A 899 40.50 3.48 -11.45
CA CYS A 899 39.15 4.03 -11.36
C CYS A 899 38.37 3.39 -10.20
N GLY A 900 38.68 3.83 -8.98
CA GLY A 900 38.02 3.38 -7.74
C GLY A 900 38.59 2.08 -7.15
N PHE A 901 38.86 2.12 -5.84
CA PHE A 901 39.27 1.07 -4.89
C PHE A 901 39.78 -0.28 -5.44
N MET A 902 41.04 -0.58 -5.10
CA MET A 902 41.80 -1.84 -5.27
C MET A 902 41.17 -2.86 -6.23
N ASP A 903 41.87 -3.09 -7.34
CA ASP A 903 41.64 -4.19 -8.25
C ASP A 903 41.32 -5.48 -7.46
N LEU A 904 40.10 -5.97 -7.65
CA LEU A 904 39.58 -7.14 -6.96
C LEU A 904 40.46 -8.38 -7.24
N GLU A 905 41.13 -8.43 -8.40
CA GLU A 905 42.15 -9.43 -8.69
C GLU A 905 43.36 -9.27 -7.78
N VAL A 906 43.89 -8.05 -7.59
CA VAL A 906 45.00 -7.79 -6.66
C VAL A 906 44.62 -8.11 -5.21
N PHE A 907 43.36 -7.84 -4.82
CA PHE A 907 42.84 -8.29 -3.53
C PHE A 907 42.80 -9.82 -3.42
N TYR A 908 42.27 -10.54 -4.42
CA TYR A 908 42.26 -12.01 -4.40
C TYR A 908 43.66 -12.61 -4.44
N VAL A 909 44.58 -12.04 -5.21
CA VAL A 909 45.98 -12.46 -5.28
C VAL A 909 46.68 -12.21 -3.95
N SER A 910 46.54 -11.02 -3.36
CA SER A 910 47.13 -10.71 -2.05
C SER A 910 46.52 -11.56 -0.93
N PHE A 911 45.22 -11.84 -0.98
CA PHE A 911 44.53 -12.75 -0.06
C PHE A 911 45.03 -14.19 -0.25
N ALA A 912 45.14 -14.69 -1.49
CA ALA A 912 45.65 -16.02 -1.78
C ALA A 912 47.10 -16.18 -1.33
N VAL A 913 47.96 -15.18 -1.59
CA VAL A 913 49.36 -15.15 -1.12
C VAL A 913 49.40 -15.15 0.41
N SER A 914 48.58 -14.34 1.07
CA SER A 914 48.50 -14.29 2.53
C SER A 914 48.04 -15.62 3.13
N TYR A 915 47.01 -16.25 2.52
CA TYR A 915 46.51 -17.55 2.91
C TYR A 915 47.57 -18.65 2.75
N MET A 916 48.26 -18.70 1.61
CA MET A 916 49.34 -19.66 1.37
C MET A 916 50.52 -19.44 2.32
N THR A 917 50.87 -18.19 2.60
CA THR A 917 51.94 -17.85 3.55
C THR A 917 51.58 -18.29 4.97
N MET A 918 50.33 -18.09 5.41
CA MET A 918 49.84 -18.56 6.70
C MET A 918 49.88 -20.09 6.79
N LEU A 919 49.44 -20.79 5.73
CA LEU A 919 49.40 -22.25 5.68
C LEU A 919 50.80 -22.85 5.74
N LEU A 920 51.76 -22.27 5.00
CA LEU A 920 53.18 -22.64 5.08
C LEU A 920 53.79 -22.31 6.44
N GLY A 921 53.41 -21.20 7.06
CA GLY A 921 53.81 -20.83 8.41
C GLY A 921 53.37 -21.86 9.45
N ILE A 922 52.13 -22.33 9.38
CA ILE A 922 51.61 -23.40 10.24
C ILE A 922 52.41 -24.69 10.03
N VAL A 923 52.66 -25.10 8.78
CA VAL A 923 53.47 -26.29 8.46
C VAL A 923 54.89 -26.16 9.02
N ALA A 924 55.52 -25.00 8.88
CA ALA A 924 56.86 -24.74 9.41
C ALA A 924 56.90 -24.80 10.95
N ILE A 925 55.90 -24.22 11.64
CA ILE A 925 55.77 -24.29 13.10
C ILE A 925 55.61 -25.74 13.56
N LEU A 926 54.77 -26.53 12.88
CA LEU A 926 54.57 -27.95 13.17
C LEU A 926 55.81 -28.80 12.84
N TYR A 927 56.65 -28.37 11.90
CA TYR A 927 57.91 -29.05 11.59
C TYR A 927 59.00 -28.77 12.64
N ILE A 928 59.16 -27.51 13.03
CA ILE A 928 60.22 -27.04 13.94
C ILE A 928 59.91 -27.40 15.40
N ASN A 929 58.65 -27.28 15.82
CA ASN A 929 58.28 -27.44 17.23
C ASN A 929 57.51 -28.75 17.48
N PRO A 930 58.17 -29.79 18.04
CA PRO A 930 57.55 -31.09 18.28
C PRO A 930 56.42 -31.06 19.33
N HIS A 931 56.37 -30.02 20.18
CA HIS A 931 55.27 -29.83 21.13
C HIS A 931 53.97 -29.45 20.41
N TRP A 932 54.02 -28.43 19.55
CA TRP A 932 52.86 -27.99 18.74
C TRP A 932 52.42 -29.06 17.74
N ARG A 933 53.37 -29.83 17.19
CA ARG A 933 53.04 -31.00 16.37
C ARG A 933 52.18 -32.02 17.10
N ARG A 934 52.54 -32.38 18.34
CA ARG A 934 51.75 -33.31 19.16
C ARG A 934 50.39 -32.73 19.54
N ALA A 935 50.32 -31.46 19.92
CA ALA A 935 49.06 -30.80 20.24
C ALA A 935 48.10 -30.76 19.04
N TRP A 936 48.61 -30.45 17.84
CA TRP A 936 47.83 -30.43 16.60
C TRP A 936 47.33 -31.82 16.21
N PHE A 937 48.17 -32.86 16.25
CA PHE A 937 47.73 -34.22 15.95
C PHE A 937 46.72 -34.73 16.98
N ASN A 938 46.87 -34.41 18.27
CA ASN A 938 45.87 -34.74 19.29
C ASN A 938 44.53 -34.02 19.03
N PHE A 939 44.55 -32.75 18.59
CA PHE A 939 43.35 -32.02 18.22
C PHE A 939 42.66 -32.61 16.98
N VAL A 940 43.43 -32.95 15.94
CA VAL A 940 42.92 -33.62 14.74
C VAL A 940 42.36 -35.01 15.08
N GLU A 941 43.03 -35.77 15.93
CA GLU A 941 42.56 -37.06 16.43
C GLU A 941 41.28 -36.93 17.26
N LEU A 942 41.15 -35.87 18.06
CA LEU A 942 39.91 -35.54 18.79
C LEU A 942 38.78 -35.19 17.81
N CYS A 943 39.03 -34.37 16.79
CA CYS A 943 38.05 -34.01 15.75
C CYS A 943 37.62 -35.23 14.92
N ILE A 944 38.57 -36.06 14.48
CA ILE A 944 38.30 -37.31 13.77
C ILE A 944 37.51 -38.27 14.66
N SER A 945 37.90 -38.44 15.93
CA SER A 945 37.18 -39.31 16.88
C SER A 945 35.77 -38.81 17.15
N THR A 946 35.57 -37.49 17.23
CA THR A 946 34.25 -36.85 17.41
C THR A 946 33.39 -37.05 16.16
N CYS A 947 33.94 -36.82 14.96
CA CYS A 947 33.26 -37.10 13.69
C CYS A 947 32.96 -38.59 13.51
N TYR A 948 33.87 -39.48 13.91
CA TYR A 948 33.68 -40.94 13.86
C TYR A 948 32.61 -41.40 14.85
N TYR A 949 32.51 -40.76 16.03
CA TYR A 949 31.42 -41.00 16.98
C TYR A 949 30.07 -40.50 16.42
N ILE A 950 30.03 -39.33 15.79
CA ILE A 950 28.82 -38.76 15.17
C ILE A 950 28.34 -39.63 14.00
N VAL A 951 29.24 -40.08 13.12
CA VAL A 951 28.90 -40.93 11.97
C VAL A 951 28.64 -42.38 12.38
N GLY A 952 29.42 -42.93 13.31
CA GLY A 952 29.30 -44.31 13.80
C GLY A 952 28.05 -44.57 14.64
N ILE A 953 27.59 -43.59 15.43
CA ILE A 953 26.32 -43.68 16.17
C ILE A 953 25.12 -43.55 15.23
N ASN A 954 25.17 -42.64 14.23
CA ASN A 954 24.07 -42.47 13.27
C ASN A 954 23.94 -43.65 12.30
N THR A 955 25.04 -44.30 11.91
CA THR A 955 25.00 -45.50 11.06
C THR A 955 24.56 -46.76 11.81
N ARG A 956 24.86 -46.90 13.12
CA ARG A 956 24.32 -48.01 13.95
C ARG A 956 22.82 -47.90 14.23
N LYS A 957 22.24 -46.69 14.23
CA LYS A 957 20.77 -46.50 14.28
C LYS A 957 20.06 -46.91 12.98
N LEU A 958 20.78 -46.97 11.85
CA LEU A 958 20.25 -47.44 10.55
C LEU A 958 20.40 -48.96 10.36
N SER A 959 21.34 -49.63 11.04
CA SER A 959 21.54 -51.08 10.91
C SER A 959 20.69 -51.95 11.85
N SER A 960 19.85 -51.38 12.73
CA SER A 960 18.95 -52.14 13.62
C SER A 960 17.54 -52.37 13.06
N PHE A 961 17.25 -51.96 11.83
CA PHE A 961 16.03 -52.38 11.10
C PHE A 961 16.40 -53.42 10.04
N ARG A 962 16.51 -54.69 10.46
CA ARG A 962 16.59 -55.85 9.58
C ARG A 962 15.31 -56.67 9.73
N ILE A 963 14.45 -56.55 8.72
CA ILE A 963 13.55 -57.54 8.12
C ILE A 963 12.99 -58.63 9.05
N VAL A 964 11.68 -58.56 9.30
CA VAL A 964 10.72 -59.62 8.91
C VAL A 964 9.61 -58.97 8.12
#